data_AF-A0A8J4A504-F1
#
_entry.id   AF-A0A8J4A504-F1
#
_cell.length_a   1.000
_cell.length_b   1.000
_cell.length_c   1.000
_cell.angle_alpha   90.00
_cell.angle_beta   90.00
_cell.angle_gamma   90.00
#
_symmetry.space_group_name_H-M   'P 1'
#
loop_
_entity.id
_entity.type
_entity.pdbx_description
1 polymer ?
#
loop_
_entity_poly.entity_id
_entity_poly.type
_entity_poly.pdbx_seq_one_letter_code
_entity_poly.pdbx_strand_id
1 'polypeptide(L)'
;MFDTVFDRPVSALRPPATVRTGGGASLQVCDGFVRGTGIVGRFSASPGLLGLKVTAGGPLRVTVVLRADRETATWWEHRVPESVRPRRPHGARLLLVRSQGATRGAALLTRPRGAFALDATAAVRFDLTADEVPVDGLLVLEVADAAAATGTLPYAAVGVRIDSVTLEPLPADAPVDAGSPGELAAAGEYGPVADGLFVVSPPNPELVRYRWVLRAAPQPPAAVDPVAPQYGPLWQEPPTGAPPLRYRDKGIALAKRRYAAARFAALRRLRRTTLRAGRTVTAPVRYATAPATVRTALAEPPAVRLIPLDGGTPRRCSVTRRGAELAVEYAGRLAGPAVVRIETARSLDWRLHRARSEPVPPVTPELTGDPAANRDLLQRLLDDAATIRLPAGEYPVASGLTVPAGAALCGDPAGTTLVQPVATEAPLLHVLGSRVLVADLTLRLPDARPGPHDGDRWTAVTVGRYFYPAEPDWIDGVELRNLTVHRAGRCPANSVAVLGAVRDLTVEGLSVSGGGTGLAVHWGAVGTDVTELTGPSYHPHRLALRDVRVVDAFEGCYLSSVHDVSLRGLRCSGVEIGFRLLPGDNTDRFHAGPGDSPVSSRIEVSDAEVGWCGRYAVRIAGWGRSEVDGSTGVLGYREVSVAGVRLRAEPPLADDADRAALVLEQAAGVAIHGVRLTGAEVTEVRRDDVPLALAELTSHRHE
;
A
#
# COMPACT_ATOMS: atom_id res chain seq x y z
N MET A 1 -23.32 -21.54 -5.31
CA MET A 1 -23.34 -22.13 -3.95
C MET A 1 -24.75 -22.66 -3.74
N PHE A 2 -24.92 -23.97 -3.49
CA PHE A 2 -26.24 -24.56 -3.23
C PHE A 2 -26.57 -24.34 -1.76
N ASP A 3 -27.40 -23.33 -1.43
CA ASP A 3 -28.00 -23.22 -0.10
C ASP A 3 -29.01 -24.37 0.03
N THR A 4 -28.64 -25.40 0.80
CA THR A 4 -29.64 -26.39 1.19
C THR A 4 -30.45 -25.79 2.34
N VAL A 5 -31.77 -25.99 2.32
CA VAL A 5 -32.74 -25.48 3.32
C VAL A 5 -32.45 -25.95 4.77
N PHE A 6 -31.39 -26.74 4.97
CA PHE A 6 -30.96 -27.31 6.24
C PHE A 6 -29.82 -26.55 6.93
N ASP A 7 -29.16 -25.62 6.25
CA ASP A 7 -28.09 -24.85 6.86
C ASP A 7 -28.66 -23.74 7.75
N ARG A 8 -28.47 -23.88 9.07
CA ARG A 8 -28.90 -22.84 10.02
C ARG A 8 -28.15 -21.54 9.69
N PRO A 9 -28.86 -20.42 9.46
CA PRO A 9 -28.21 -19.15 9.17
C PRO A 9 -27.26 -18.79 10.31
N VAL A 10 -26.00 -18.55 9.95
CA VAL A 10 -24.95 -18.19 10.89
C VAL A 10 -25.12 -16.73 11.26
N SER A 11 -25.25 -16.45 12.56
CA SER A 11 -25.29 -15.07 13.05
C SER A 11 -23.94 -14.40 12.80
N ALA A 12 -23.91 -13.44 11.88
CA ALA A 12 -22.75 -12.60 11.61
C ALA A 12 -22.44 -11.68 12.80
N LEU A 13 -21.15 -11.42 13.04
CA LEU A 13 -20.69 -10.40 13.99
C LEU A 13 -21.01 -9.01 13.44
N ARG A 14 -21.61 -8.16 14.26
CA ARG A 14 -21.83 -6.74 13.93
C ARG A 14 -20.73 -5.90 14.58
N PRO A 15 -19.84 -5.24 13.81
CA PRO A 15 -18.87 -4.32 14.37
C PRO A 15 -19.56 -3.15 15.10
N PRO A 16 -19.02 -2.66 16.24
CA PRO A 16 -17.82 -3.16 16.91
C PRO A 16 -18.05 -4.51 17.62
N ALA A 17 -17.10 -5.43 17.48
CA ALA A 17 -17.19 -6.78 18.06
C ALA A 17 -15.85 -7.31 18.56
N THR A 18 -15.87 -8.22 19.54
CA THR A 18 -14.67 -8.93 19.99
C THR A 18 -14.94 -10.42 20.17
N VAL A 19 -14.15 -11.25 19.48
CA VAL A 19 -14.16 -12.71 19.61
C VAL A 19 -13.09 -13.09 20.63
N ARG A 20 -13.49 -13.75 21.73
CA ARG A 20 -12.57 -14.23 22.79
C ARG A 20 -12.59 -15.74 22.99
N THR A 21 -13.49 -16.45 22.33
CA THR A 21 -13.66 -17.90 22.47
C THR A 21 -13.86 -18.53 21.09
N GLY A 22 -13.44 -19.78 20.93
CA GLY A 22 -13.62 -20.55 19.69
C GLY A 22 -15.01 -21.16 19.54
N GLY A 23 -15.84 -21.09 20.59
CA GLY A 23 -17.21 -21.61 20.60
C GLY A 23 -18.25 -20.70 19.94
N GLY A 24 -17.87 -19.49 19.53
CA GLY A 24 -18.79 -18.55 18.88
C GLY A 24 -19.28 -19.06 17.52
N ALA A 25 -20.59 -18.98 17.28
CA ALA A 25 -21.19 -19.42 16.02
C ALA A 25 -20.65 -18.64 14.80
N SER A 26 -20.15 -17.42 14.99
CA SER A 26 -19.54 -16.63 13.93
C SER A 26 -18.18 -17.16 13.44
N LEU A 27 -17.52 -18.04 14.19
CA LEU A 27 -16.29 -18.70 13.75
C LEU A 27 -16.66 -19.88 12.85
N GLN A 28 -16.46 -19.73 11.55
CA GLN A 28 -16.94 -20.63 10.50
C GLN A 28 -15.85 -21.59 10.01
N VAL A 29 -14.69 -21.05 9.64
CA VAL A 29 -13.58 -21.84 9.10
C VAL A 29 -12.49 -21.96 10.16
N CYS A 30 -11.93 -23.15 10.32
CA CYS A 30 -10.72 -23.40 11.13
C CYS A 30 -9.90 -24.47 10.42
N ASP A 31 -8.79 -24.07 9.82
CA ASP A 31 -7.81 -25.00 9.24
C ASP A 31 -6.47 -24.80 9.93
N GLY A 32 -5.80 -25.90 10.28
CA GLY A 32 -4.60 -25.84 11.12
C GLY A 32 -4.81 -25.17 12.48
N PHE A 33 -6.07 -25.06 12.96
CA PHE A 33 -6.46 -24.31 14.15
C PHE A 33 -7.44 -25.09 15.03
N VAL A 34 -7.11 -25.21 16.31
CA VAL A 34 -7.92 -25.90 17.33
C VAL A 34 -8.64 -24.87 18.19
N ARG A 35 -9.98 -24.88 18.13
CA ARG A 35 -10.85 -23.96 18.88
C ARG A 35 -10.67 -24.10 20.39
N GLY A 36 -10.68 -22.98 21.10
CA GLY A 36 -10.59 -22.93 22.56
C GLY A 36 -11.91 -22.57 23.24
N THR A 37 -12.06 -22.95 24.51
CA THR A 37 -13.22 -22.60 25.34
C THR A 37 -13.00 -21.30 26.12
N GLY A 38 -11.76 -20.96 26.48
CA GLY A 38 -11.38 -19.71 27.17
C GLY A 38 -10.49 -18.76 26.36
N ILE A 39 -10.24 -19.11 25.10
CA ILE A 39 -9.46 -18.38 24.09
C ILE A 39 -10.11 -18.66 22.73
N VAL A 40 -9.79 -17.89 21.69
CA VAL A 40 -10.26 -18.19 20.34
C VAL A 40 -9.78 -19.58 19.91
N GLY A 41 -8.49 -19.86 20.10
CA GLY A 41 -7.93 -21.19 19.84
C GLY A 41 -6.42 -21.17 19.69
N ARG A 42 -5.86 -22.30 19.24
CA ARG A 42 -4.42 -22.56 19.11
C ARG A 42 -4.10 -23.19 17.77
N PHE A 43 -3.01 -22.76 17.14
CA PHE A 43 -2.56 -23.34 15.89
C PHE A 43 -1.99 -24.75 16.10
N SER A 44 -2.49 -25.71 15.33
CA SER A 44 -1.96 -27.07 15.22
C SER A 44 -1.04 -27.25 14.02
N ALA A 45 -1.12 -26.38 13.01
CA ALA A 45 -0.27 -26.38 11.83
C ALA A 45 0.22 -24.95 11.51
N SER A 46 1.12 -24.84 10.53
CA SER A 46 1.51 -23.57 9.91
C SER A 46 1.50 -23.74 8.39
N PRO A 47 0.80 -22.87 7.63
CA PRO A 47 -0.05 -21.79 8.11
C PRO A 47 -1.29 -22.32 8.87
N GLY A 48 -1.92 -21.45 9.65
CA GLY A 48 -3.21 -21.72 10.27
C GLY A 48 -4.19 -20.61 9.97
N LEU A 49 -5.45 -20.99 9.78
CA LEU A 49 -6.50 -20.13 9.23
C LEU A 49 -7.74 -20.17 10.11
N LEU A 50 -8.37 -19.02 10.26
CA LEU A 50 -9.69 -18.88 10.87
C LEU A 50 -10.59 -17.95 10.03
N GLY A 51 -11.86 -18.30 9.89
CA GLY A 51 -12.86 -17.51 9.16
C GLY A 51 -13.94 -16.99 10.10
N LEU A 52 -14.18 -15.68 10.11
CA LEU A 52 -15.20 -15.01 10.90
C LEU A 52 -16.32 -14.51 9.99
N LYS A 53 -17.57 -14.88 10.29
CA LYS A 53 -18.75 -14.27 9.67
C LYS A 53 -18.98 -12.90 10.31
N VAL A 54 -18.93 -11.84 9.51
CA VAL A 54 -19.08 -10.43 9.89
C VAL A 54 -20.14 -9.80 8.99
N THR A 55 -20.93 -8.86 9.50
CA THR A 55 -21.83 -8.08 8.65
C THR A 55 -21.01 -7.15 7.76
N ALA A 56 -21.16 -7.27 6.44
CA ALA A 56 -20.64 -6.27 5.51
C ALA A 56 -21.28 -4.90 5.80
N GLY A 57 -20.55 -3.80 5.55
CA GLY A 57 -21.10 -2.47 5.81
C GLY A 57 -20.11 -1.30 5.88
N GLY A 58 -18.84 -1.49 5.56
CA GLY A 58 -17.86 -0.41 5.52
C GLY A 58 -16.44 -0.86 5.89
N PRO A 59 -15.48 0.08 5.90
CA PRO A 59 -14.11 -0.20 6.29
C PRO A 59 -14.01 -0.62 7.75
N LEU A 60 -13.10 -1.55 8.05
CA LEU A 60 -12.94 -2.16 9.37
C LEU A 60 -11.51 -2.13 9.83
N ARG A 61 -11.32 -1.92 11.12
CA ARG A 61 -10.07 -2.07 11.82
C ARG A 61 -10.05 -3.36 12.61
N VAL A 62 -9.06 -4.21 12.34
CA VAL A 62 -8.93 -5.54 12.90
C VAL A 62 -7.72 -5.57 13.84
N THR A 63 -7.92 -6.08 15.06
CA THR A 63 -6.82 -6.32 16.03
C THR A 63 -6.77 -7.79 16.44
N VAL A 64 -5.64 -8.45 16.20
CA VAL A 64 -5.41 -9.86 16.52
C VAL A 64 -4.39 -9.99 17.64
N VAL A 65 -4.78 -10.55 18.78
CA VAL A 65 -3.90 -10.76 19.94
C VAL A 65 -3.36 -12.19 19.96
N LEU A 66 -2.05 -12.32 19.78
CA LEU A 66 -1.30 -13.58 19.73
C LEU A 66 -0.52 -13.79 21.03
N ARG A 67 -0.48 -15.03 21.52
CA ARG A 67 0.29 -15.40 22.71
C ARG A 67 1.06 -16.71 22.54
N ALA A 68 2.31 -16.72 23.01
CA ALA A 68 3.10 -17.92 23.24
C ALA A 68 3.21 -18.18 24.74
N ASP A 69 2.48 -19.21 25.22
CA ASP A 69 2.43 -19.59 26.62
C ASP A 69 3.28 -20.85 26.89
N ARG A 70 3.13 -21.46 28.08
CA ARG A 70 3.83 -22.70 28.42
C ARG A 70 3.53 -23.85 27.47
N GLU A 71 2.27 -24.00 27.05
CA GLU A 71 1.83 -25.09 26.18
C GLU A 71 2.33 -24.93 24.73
N THR A 72 2.66 -23.71 24.31
CA THR A 72 3.19 -23.45 22.96
C THR A 72 4.42 -24.30 22.64
N ALA A 73 5.35 -24.46 23.58
CA ALA A 73 6.54 -25.28 23.37
C ALA A 73 6.19 -26.78 23.20
N THR A 74 5.34 -27.31 24.08
CA THR A 74 4.88 -28.70 24.03
C THR A 74 4.13 -29.01 22.74
N TRP A 75 3.25 -28.10 22.29
CA TRP A 75 2.53 -28.27 21.02
C TRP A 75 3.47 -28.32 19.82
N TRP A 76 4.46 -27.44 19.79
CA TRP A 76 5.47 -27.39 18.75
C TRP A 76 6.35 -28.64 18.76
N GLU A 77 6.83 -29.06 19.93
CA GLU A 77 7.62 -30.29 20.10
C GLU A 77 6.86 -31.56 19.74
N HIS A 78 5.53 -31.59 19.81
CA HIS A 78 4.77 -32.77 19.41
C HIS A 78 4.37 -32.79 17.93
N ARG A 79 4.24 -31.62 17.29
CA ARG A 79 3.64 -31.51 15.95
C ARG A 79 4.64 -31.18 14.85
N VAL A 80 5.76 -30.56 15.19
CA VAL A 80 6.79 -30.22 14.19
C VAL A 80 7.69 -31.43 13.94
N PRO A 81 7.99 -31.84 12.70
CA PRO A 81 8.84 -33.00 12.42
C PRO A 81 10.23 -32.86 13.07
N GLU A 82 10.77 -33.95 13.63
CA GLU A 82 12.08 -33.91 14.30
C GLU A 82 13.22 -33.45 13.38
N SER A 83 13.13 -33.80 12.08
CA SER A 83 14.11 -33.44 11.04
C SER A 83 14.34 -31.94 10.87
N VAL A 84 13.37 -31.11 11.24
CA VAL A 84 13.43 -29.65 11.11
C VAL A 84 13.54 -28.93 12.46
N ARG A 85 13.59 -29.67 13.58
CA ARG A 85 13.70 -29.06 14.90
C ARG A 85 15.13 -28.56 15.13
N PRO A 86 15.36 -27.26 15.40
CA PRO A 86 16.66 -26.81 15.87
C PRO A 86 17.00 -27.44 17.22
N ARG A 87 18.31 -27.51 17.53
CA ARG A 87 18.82 -27.96 18.84
C ARG A 87 18.27 -27.17 20.04
N ARG A 88 17.65 -26.02 19.79
CA ARG A 88 17.05 -25.14 20.80
C ARG A 88 15.57 -24.91 20.47
N PRO A 89 14.62 -25.61 21.12
CA PRO A 89 13.18 -25.51 20.81
C PRO A 89 12.50 -24.22 21.32
N HIS A 90 13.28 -23.28 21.85
CA HIS A 90 12.78 -22.07 22.54
C HIS A 90 13.25 -20.77 21.89
N GLY A 91 13.51 -20.79 20.59
CA GLY A 91 13.89 -19.61 19.81
C GLY A 91 12.73 -18.62 19.61
N ALA A 92 13.05 -17.47 19.01
CA ALA A 92 12.08 -16.46 18.63
C ALA A 92 11.09 -17.01 17.58
N ARG A 93 9.81 -16.62 17.69
CA ARG A 93 8.78 -17.01 16.72
C ARG A 93 8.35 -15.77 15.94
N LEU A 94 8.63 -15.76 14.65
CA LEU A 94 8.23 -14.70 13.74
C LEU A 94 7.01 -15.16 12.93
N LEU A 95 5.92 -14.42 13.09
CA LEU A 95 4.61 -14.74 12.54
C LEU A 95 4.19 -13.65 11.57
N LEU A 96 3.60 -14.03 10.44
CA LEU A 96 2.87 -13.14 9.56
C LEU A 96 1.38 -13.26 9.87
N VAL A 97 0.70 -12.12 9.98
CA VAL A 97 -0.77 -12.07 10.06
C VAL A 97 -1.27 -11.59 8.70
N ARG A 98 -2.12 -12.41 8.08
CA ARG A 98 -2.69 -12.17 6.76
C ARG A 98 -4.21 -12.07 6.87
N SER A 99 -4.81 -11.31 5.96
CA SER A 99 -6.25 -11.23 5.77
C SER A 99 -6.57 -11.30 4.29
N GLN A 100 -7.45 -12.23 3.90
CA GLN A 100 -7.81 -12.50 2.51
C GLN A 100 -6.57 -12.73 1.61
N GLY A 101 -5.60 -13.50 2.10
CA GLY A 101 -4.36 -13.80 1.38
C GLY A 101 -3.31 -12.67 1.39
N ALA A 102 -3.67 -11.43 1.72
CA ALA A 102 -2.73 -10.32 1.81
C ALA A 102 -2.05 -10.25 3.20
N THR A 103 -0.74 -10.00 3.24
CA THR A 103 0.01 -9.79 4.49
C THR A 103 -0.33 -8.43 5.10
N ARG A 104 -0.85 -8.44 6.32
CA ARG A 104 -1.32 -7.24 7.03
C ARG A 104 -0.38 -6.79 8.14
N GLY A 105 0.44 -7.69 8.65
CA GLY A 105 1.39 -7.37 9.70
C GLY A 105 2.25 -8.56 10.07
N ALA A 106 3.15 -8.33 11.02
CA ALA A 106 3.98 -9.39 11.58
C ALA A 106 4.09 -9.24 13.10
N ALA A 107 4.35 -10.36 13.77
CA ALA A 107 4.55 -10.42 15.21
C ALA A 107 5.80 -11.25 15.52
N LEU A 108 6.63 -10.74 16.45
CA LEU A 108 7.78 -11.46 16.98
C LEU A 108 7.52 -11.82 18.44
N LEU A 109 7.31 -13.10 18.71
CA LEU A 109 7.11 -13.62 20.07
C LEU A 109 8.42 -14.19 20.59
N THR A 110 8.97 -13.56 21.62
CA THR A 110 10.26 -13.91 22.21
C THR A 110 10.10 -14.16 23.70
N ARG A 111 10.69 -15.27 24.17
CA ARG A 111 10.71 -15.60 25.61
C ARG A 111 12.12 -15.36 26.14
N PRO A 112 12.29 -14.67 27.27
CA PRO A 112 13.62 -14.48 27.85
C PRO A 112 14.27 -15.84 28.14
N ARG A 113 15.58 -15.96 27.88
CA ARG A 113 16.32 -17.20 28.13
C ARG A 113 16.18 -17.59 29.60
N GLY A 114 15.70 -18.81 29.87
CA GLY A 114 15.50 -19.33 31.22
C GLY A 114 14.17 -18.95 31.91
N ALA A 115 13.39 -18.03 31.34
CA ALA A 115 12.11 -17.58 31.91
C ALA A 115 10.91 -18.33 31.32
N PHE A 116 10.90 -19.66 31.44
CA PHE A 116 9.85 -20.55 30.92
C PHE A 116 8.46 -20.32 31.52
N ALA A 117 8.36 -19.51 32.58
CA ALA A 117 7.11 -19.14 33.21
C ALA A 117 6.44 -17.91 32.59
N LEU A 118 7.16 -17.10 31.81
CA LEU A 118 6.61 -15.85 31.26
C LEU A 118 6.01 -16.07 29.87
N ASP A 119 4.75 -15.69 29.70
CA ASP A 119 4.06 -15.63 28.42
C ASP A 119 4.64 -14.51 27.55
N ALA A 120 4.75 -14.73 26.24
CA ALA A 120 5.02 -13.67 25.27
C ALA A 120 3.72 -13.31 24.54
N THR A 121 3.37 -12.03 24.48
CA THR A 121 2.13 -11.54 23.85
C THR A 121 2.46 -10.48 22.80
N ALA A 122 1.74 -10.48 21.68
CA ALA A 122 1.79 -9.45 20.64
C ALA A 122 0.39 -9.18 20.10
N ALA A 123 0.11 -7.96 19.64
CA ALA A 123 -1.19 -7.62 19.02
C ALA A 123 -0.98 -6.95 17.66
N VAL A 124 -1.42 -7.57 16.57
CA VAL A 124 -1.30 -7.01 15.22
C VAL A 124 -2.58 -6.26 14.88
N ARG A 125 -2.46 -5.00 14.45
CA ARG A 125 -3.58 -4.12 14.11
C ARG A 125 -3.46 -3.65 12.67
N PHE A 126 -4.53 -3.77 11.88
CA PHE A 126 -4.57 -3.35 10.48
C PHE A 126 -5.97 -2.96 10.06
N ASP A 127 -6.07 -2.16 8.99
CA ASP A 127 -7.33 -1.71 8.43
C ASP A 127 -7.67 -2.48 7.15
N LEU A 128 -8.97 -2.61 6.88
CA LEU A 128 -9.56 -3.21 5.70
C LEU A 128 -10.50 -2.17 5.06
N THR A 129 -10.42 -2.02 3.74
CA THR A 129 -11.39 -1.23 2.99
C THR A 129 -12.76 -1.92 2.98
N ALA A 130 -13.80 -1.21 2.54
CA ALA A 130 -15.13 -1.80 2.37
C ALA A 130 -15.11 -2.99 1.39
N ASP A 131 -14.34 -2.88 0.30
CA ASP A 131 -14.24 -3.92 -0.74
C ASP A 131 -13.43 -5.15 -0.29
N GLU A 132 -12.54 -4.97 0.69
CA GLU A 132 -11.76 -6.07 1.28
C GLU A 132 -12.56 -6.90 2.28
N VAL A 133 -13.74 -6.44 2.69
CA VAL A 133 -14.72 -7.23 3.44
C VAL A 133 -15.66 -7.87 2.41
N PRO A 134 -15.55 -9.18 2.14
CA PRO A 134 -16.34 -9.80 1.09
C PRO A 134 -17.84 -9.57 1.30
N VAL A 135 -18.59 -9.49 0.19
CA VAL A 135 -20.05 -9.27 0.23
C VAL A 135 -20.78 -10.34 1.03
N ASP A 136 -20.25 -11.57 1.04
CA ASP A 136 -20.77 -12.66 1.86
C ASP A 136 -20.43 -12.51 3.36
N GLY A 137 -19.60 -11.55 3.75
CA GLY A 137 -19.19 -11.27 5.11
C GLY A 137 -18.19 -12.26 5.71
N LEU A 138 -17.53 -13.12 4.93
CA LEU A 138 -16.53 -14.05 5.46
C LEU A 138 -15.14 -13.41 5.53
N LEU A 139 -14.80 -12.87 6.71
CA LEU A 139 -13.45 -12.37 7.00
C LEU A 139 -12.50 -13.53 7.31
N VAL A 140 -11.51 -13.76 6.45
CA VAL A 140 -10.49 -14.81 6.64
C VAL A 140 -9.23 -14.20 7.22
N LEU A 141 -8.78 -14.74 8.36
CA LEU A 141 -7.51 -14.42 8.99
C LEU A 141 -6.59 -15.64 8.93
N GLU A 142 -5.34 -15.42 8.54
CA GLU A 142 -4.32 -16.46 8.46
C GLU A 142 -3.10 -16.03 9.27
N VAL A 143 -2.50 -16.97 10.00
CA VAL A 143 -1.22 -16.81 10.67
C VAL A 143 -0.25 -17.80 10.07
N ALA A 144 0.79 -17.27 9.43
CA ALA A 144 1.80 -18.04 8.71
C ALA A 144 3.18 -17.79 9.30
N ASP A 145 4.12 -18.68 8.97
CA ASP A 145 5.53 -18.44 9.25
C ASP A 145 6.05 -17.37 8.28
N ALA A 146 6.88 -16.45 8.77
CA ALA A 146 7.70 -15.64 7.88
C ALA A 146 8.85 -16.51 7.35
N ALA A 147 9.10 -16.49 6.04
CA ALA A 147 10.20 -17.23 5.43
C ALA A 147 11.52 -16.96 6.19
N ALA A 148 12.26 -18.04 6.48
CA ALA A 148 13.23 -18.16 7.57
C ALA A 148 14.19 -16.97 7.76
N ALA A 149 13.77 -15.99 8.55
CA ALA A 149 14.68 -15.04 9.16
C ALA A 149 15.64 -15.84 10.06
N THR A 150 16.94 -15.81 9.76
CA THR A 150 17.94 -16.58 10.50
C THR A 150 17.83 -16.28 12.00
N GLY A 151 17.62 -17.31 12.82
CA GLY A 151 17.44 -17.16 14.28
C GLY A 151 15.99 -17.31 14.78
N THR A 152 15.02 -17.47 13.88
CA THR A 152 13.63 -17.79 14.22
C THR A 152 13.36 -19.29 14.16
N LEU A 153 12.35 -19.77 14.90
CA LEU A 153 11.91 -21.16 14.85
C LEU A 153 11.11 -21.43 13.56
N PRO A 154 11.31 -22.59 12.89
CA PRO A 154 10.40 -23.02 11.83
C PRO A 154 9.05 -23.43 12.44
N TYR A 155 7.97 -23.40 11.65
CA TYR A 155 6.62 -23.71 12.16
C TYR A 155 6.29 -22.84 13.38
N ALA A 156 6.67 -21.57 13.30
CA ALA A 156 6.57 -20.57 14.36
C ALA A 156 5.14 -20.45 14.88
N ALA A 157 4.14 -20.58 14.00
CA ALA A 157 2.73 -20.53 14.38
C ALA A 157 2.30 -21.72 15.26
N VAL A 158 2.88 -22.92 15.08
CA VAL A 158 2.43 -24.14 15.78
C VAL A 158 2.55 -23.96 17.29
N GLY A 159 1.41 -24.15 17.96
CA GLY A 159 1.27 -23.98 19.39
C GLY A 159 1.05 -22.53 19.84
N VAL A 160 1.15 -21.52 18.98
CA VAL A 160 0.76 -20.15 19.31
C VAL A 160 -0.77 -20.08 19.40
N ARG A 161 -1.29 -19.25 20.29
CA ARG A 161 -2.73 -19.10 20.49
C ARG A 161 -3.21 -17.69 20.13
N ILE A 162 -4.47 -17.59 19.75
CA ILE A 162 -5.19 -16.32 19.62
C ILE A 162 -6.04 -16.13 20.87
N ASP A 163 -5.73 -15.08 21.63
CA ASP A 163 -6.51 -14.69 22.81
C ASP A 163 -7.80 -13.98 22.38
N SER A 164 -7.69 -13.05 21.43
CA SER A 164 -8.85 -12.30 20.93
C SER A 164 -8.66 -11.75 19.52
N VAL A 165 -9.79 -11.55 18.83
CA VAL A 165 -9.90 -10.77 17.60
C VAL A 165 -10.93 -9.65 17.81
N THR A 166 -10.52 -8.40 17.65
CA THR A 166 -11.40 -7.22 17.77
C THR A 166 -11.64 -6.60 16.40
N LEU A 167 -12.88 -6.23 16.12
CA LEU A 167 -13.34 -5.56 14.90
C LEU A 167 -13.94 -4.20 15.28
N GLU A 168 -13.43 -3.12 14.72
CA GLU A 168 -13.88 -1.74 14.96
C GLU A 168 -14.27 -1.10 13.62
N PRO A 169 -15.46 -0.49 13.48
CA PRO A 169 -15.79 0.25 12.26
C PRO A 169 -14.93 1.49 12.12
N LEU A 170 -14.52 1.79 10.88
CA LEU A 170 -13.85 3.04 10.53
C LEU A 170 -14.82 4.00 9.82
N PRO A 171 -14.61 5.33 9.93
CA PRO A 171 -15.26 6.27 9.02
C PRO A 171 -14.99 5.91 7.56
N ALA A 172 -15.97 6.10 6.67
CA ALA A 172 -15.83 5.79 5.25
C ALA A 172 -14.63 6.49 4.59
N ASP A 173 -14.30 7.70 5.07
CA ASP A 173 -13.23 8.55 4.54
C ASP A 173 -11.93 8.45 5.36
N ALA A 174 -11.84 7.54 6.34
CA ALA A 174 -10.62 7.42 7.13
C ALA A 174 -9.48 6.84 6.26
N PRO A 175 -8.27 7.43 6.29
CA PRO A 175 -7.13 6.84 5.62
C PRO A 175 -6.86 5.45 6.18
N VAL A 176 -6.76 4.46 5.29
CA VAL A 176 -6.60 3.05 5.63
C VAL A 176 -5.14 2.82 6.06
N ASP A 177 -4.93 2.48 7.32
CA ASP A 177 -3.60 2.12 7.82
C ASP A 177 -3.26 0.68 7.37
N ALA A 178 -2.22 0.55 6.54
CA ALA A 178 -1.73 -0.73 6.02
C ALA A 178 -1.24 -1.69 7.12
N GLY A 179 -1.08 -1.20 8.36
CA GLY A 179 -0.89 -2.02 9.55
C GLY A 179 0.11 -1.42 10.52
N SER A 180 -0.28 -1.36 11.80
CA SER A 180 0.66 -1.11 12.88
C SER A 180 1.34 -2.42 13.30
N PRO A 181 2.68 -2.49 13.32
CA PRO A 181 3.37 -3.65 13.84
C PRO A 181 3.08 -3.71 15.33
N GLY A 182 2.30 -4.68 15.78
CA GLY A 182 2.40 -5.07 17.18
C GLY A 182 2.19 -3.91 18.16
N GLU A 183 1.00 -3.30 18.27
CA GLU A 183 0.75 -2.43 19.43
C GLU A 183 0.78 -3.35 20.67
N LEU A 184 1.95 -3.57 21.27
CA LEU A 184 2.09 -4.20 22.56
C LEU A 184 1.18 -3.41 23.50
N ALA A 185 0.06 -4.03 23.89
CA ALA A 185 -1.04 -3.41 24.60
C ALA A 185 -0.54 -2.37 25.62
N ALA A 186 -0.91 -1.11 25.39
CA ALA A 186 -0.79 0.04 26.29
C ALA A 186 0.12 -0.12 27.51
N ALA A 187 1.44 0.00 27.32
CA ALA A 187 2.38 0.44 28.36
C ALA A 187 3.75 0.86 27.77
N GLY A 188 3.80 1.91 26.95
CA GLY A 188 4.99 2.79 26.82
C GLY A 188 6.39 2.23 26.45
N GLU A 189 6.57 0.93 26.22
CA GLU A 189 7.86 0.30 25.90
C GLU A 189 7.63 -0.74 24.80
N TYR A 190 8.30 -0.58 23.65
CA TYR A 190 8.33 -1.65 22.66
C TYR A 190 9.17 -2.79 23.25
N GLY A 191 8.75 -4.03 22.97
CA GLY A 191 9.30 -5.24 23.57
C GLY A 191 10.81 -5.43 23.35
N PRO A 192 11.43 -6.36 24.11
CA PRO A 192 12.85 -6.63 24.00
C PRO A 192 13.24 -7.13 22.60
N VAL A 193 14.34 -6.60 22.08
CA VAL A 193 15.01 -7.07 20.85
C VAL A 193 15.71 -8.39 21.19
N ALA A 194 15.04 -9.52 20.98
CA ALA A 194 15.65 -10.81 21.23
C ALA A 194 16.54 -11.22 20.05
N ASP A 195 17.76 -11.65 20.35
CA ASP A 195 18.76 -12.05 19.35
C ASP A 195 19.00 -10.99 18.25
N GLY A 196 18.82 -9.70 18.59
CA GLY A 196 19.02 -8.58 17.66
C GLY A 196 17.85 -8.29 16.72
N LEU A 197 16.71 -8.99 16.84
CA LEU A 197 15.57 -8.85 15.92
C LEU A 197 14.45 -7.99 16.51
N PHE A 198 13.88 -7.11 15.70
CA PHE A 198 12.58 -6.50 15.95
C PHE A 198 11.79 -6.33 14.65
N VAL A 199 10.46 -6.45 14.76
CA VAL A 199 9.55 -6.29 13.62
C VAL A 199 9.23 -4.81 13.45
N VAL A 200 9.23 -4.39 12.19
CA VAL A 200 8.76 -3.09 11.77
C VAL A 200 7.70 -3.31 10.70
N SER A 201 6.58 -2.62 10.82
CA SER A 201 5.61 -2.50 9.74
C SER A 201 5.55 -1.01 9.41
N PRO A 202 5.69 -0.65 8.14
CA PRO A 202 5.63 0.75 7.74
C PRO A 202 4.21 1.26 8.02
N PRO A 203 4.02 2.26 8.90
CA PRO A 203 2.69 2.82 9.16
C PRO A 203 2.13 3.57 7.95
N ASN A 204 3.01 3.93 7.00
CA ASN A 204 2.61 4.34 5.67
C ASN A 204 3.67 3.79 4.68
N PRO A 205 3.30 2.86 3.77
CA PRO A 205 4.21 2.32 2.75
C PRO A 205 4.75 3.39 1.78
N GLU A 206 4.13 4.57 1.72
CA GLU A 206 4.55 5.71 0.89
C GLU A 206 5.79 6.42 1.43
N LEU A 207 6.14 6.20 2.71
CA LEU A 207 7.36 6.76 3.25
C LEU A 207 8.58 6.07 2.65
N VAL A 208 9.52 6.88 2.18
CA VAL A 208 10.83 6.42 1.71
C VAL A 208 11.90 6.48 2.80
N ARG A 209 11.58 6.93 4.01
CA ARG A 209 12.51 6.85 5.12
C ARG A 209 11.83 6.46 6.40
N TYR A 210 12.45 5.53 7.09
CA TYR A 210 11.99 5.02 8.36
C TYR A 210 13.08 5.24 9.39
N ARG A 211 12.70 5.71 10.58
CA ARG A 211 13.62 5.96 11.68
C ARG A 211 13.16 5.27 12.95
N TRP A 212 13.97 4.32 13.42
CA TRP A 212 13.71 3.59 14.64
C TRP A 212 14.76 3.96 15.69
N VAL A 213 14.33 4.42 16.86
CA VAL A 213 15.20 4.75 17.98
C VAL A 213 15.11 3.64 19.01
N LEU A 214 16.20 2.88 19.14
CA LEU A 214 16.38 1.86 20.16
C LEU A 214 17.19 2.42 21.32
N ARG A 215 16.88 1.99 22.54
CA ARG A 215 17.65 2.32 23.75
C ARG A 215 18.16 1.02 24.35
N ALA A 216 19.46 0.94 24.62
CA ALA A 216 20.03 -0.18 25.36
C ALA A 216 19.47 -0.18 26.78
N ALA A 217 18.84 -1.29 27.18
CA ALA A 217 18.42 -1.49 28.56
C ALA A 217 19.50 -2.31 29.28
N PRO A 218 19.97 -1.90 30.48
CA PRO A 218 20.80 -2.77 31.27
C PRO A 218 20.00 -4.04 31.62
N GLN A 219 20.58 -5.20 31.33
CA GLN A 219 19.99 -6.48 31.70
C GLN A 219 19.94 -6.52 33.24
N PRO A 220 18.75 -6.61 33.89
CA PRO A 220 18.74 -6.99 35.29
C PRO A 220 19.41 -8.37 35.36
N PRO A 221 20.38 -8.59 36.29
CA PRO A 221 21.04 -9.88 36.40
C PRO A 221 19.96 -10.96 36.44
N ALA A 222 20.10 -11.99 35.60
CA ALA A 222 19.13 -13.07 35.51
C ALA A 222 18.75 -13.45 36.94
N ALA A 223 17.48 -13.25 37.30
CA ALA A 223 16.99 -13.73 38.57
C ALA A 223 17.28 -15.22 38.54
N VAL A 224 18.28 -15.66 39.31
CA VAL A 224 18.45 -17.07 39.58
C VAL A 224 17.16 -17.41 40.28
N ASP A 225 16.25 -18.08 39.55
CA ASP A 225 15.04 -18.58 40.16
C ASP A 225 15.50 -19.27 41.44
N PRO A 226 15.04 -18.83 42.63
CA PRO A 226 15.18 -19.69 43.78
C PRO A 226 14.43 -20.93 43.36
N VAL A 227 15.16 -22.01 43.04
CA VAL A 227 14.56 -23.30 42.67
C VAL A 227 13.54 -23.57 43.75
N ALA A 228 12.28 -23.28 43.43
CA ALA A 228 11.18 -23.58 44.31
C ALA A 228 11.26 -25.10 44.36
N PRO A 229 11.56 -25.68 45.53
CA PRO A 229 11.58 -27.13 45.60
C PRO A 229 10.21 -27.58 45.13
N GLN A 230 10.19 -28.37 44.06
CA GLN A 230 9.02 -29.16 43.70
C GLN A 230 8.78 -30.13 44.85
N TYR A 231 8.16 -29.64 45.92
CA TYR A 231 7.42 -30.48 46.84
C TYR A 231 6.06 -30.69 46.20
N GLY A 232 5.99 -31.65 45.27
CA GLY A 232 4.80 -32.50 45.26
C GLY A 232 4.77 -33.25 46.59
N PRO A 233 3.61 -33.63 47.13
CA PRO A 233 3.53 -34.44 48.34
C PRO A 233 4.27 -35.76 48.11
N LEU A 234 5.52 -35.84 48.57
CA LEU A 234 6.30 -37.06 48.66
C LEU A 234 5.82 -37.83 49.89
N TRP A 235 4.68 -38.49 49.77
CA TRP A 235 4.36 -39.73 50.46
C TRP A 235 3.41 -40.52 49.56
N GLN A 236 3.92 -41.03 48.44
CA GLN A 236 3.47 -42.33 47.98
C GLN A 236 4.48 -43.32 48.51
N GLU A 237 4.04 -44.18 49.43
CA GLU A 237 4.79 -45.36 49.79
C GLU A 237 5.19 -46.09 48.50
N PRO A 238 6.45 -46.56 48.38
CA PRO A 238 6.81 -47.35 47.23
C PRO A 238 5.85 -48.53 47.15
N PRO A 239 5.28 -48.86 45.98
CA PRO A 239 4.45 -50.04 45.85
C PRO A 239 5.25 -51.23 46.39
N THR A 240 4.66 -51.95 47.32
CA THR A 240 5.19 -53.18 47.91
C THR A 240 5.58 -54.12 46.77
N GLY A 241 6.89 -54.33 46.57
CA GLY A 241 7.43 -55.16 45.50
C GLY A 241 8.49 -54.53 44.59
N ALA A 242 8.86 -53.26 44.76
CA ALA A 242 9.94 -52.67 43.97
C ALA A 242 11.32 -53.34 44.27
N PRO A 243 12.12 -53.71 43.25
CA PRO A 243 13.41 -54.35 43.45
C PRO A 243 14.40 -53.43 44.19
N PRO A 244 15.36 -53.99 44.96
CA PRO A 244 16.30 -53.19 45.74
C PRO A 244 17.09 -52.23 44.84
N LEU A 245 17.04 -50.94 45.16
CA LEU A 245 17.78 -49.87 44.47
C LEU A 245 19.26 -50.24 44.36
N ARG A 246 19.80 -50.12 43.13
CA ARG A 246 21.22 -50.41 42.83
C ARG A 246 22.11 -49.44 43.61
N TYR A 247 23.34 -49.86 43.92
CA TYR A 247 24.30 -49.13 44.76
C TYR A 247 24.54 -47.66 44.32
N ARG A 248 24.41 -47.38 43.02
CA ARG A 248 24.51 -46.02 42.43
C ARG A 248 23.39 -45.07 42.90
N ASP A 249 22.18 -45.56 43.08
CA ASP A 249 21.02 -44.75 43.49
C ASP A 249 21.04 -44.44 44.99
N LYS A 250 21.60 -45.35 45.79
CA LYS A 250 21.89 -45.11 47.22
C LYS A 250 22.92 -43.99 47.40
N GLY A 251 23.91 -43.90 46.52
CA GLY A 251 24.89 -42.81 46.50
C GLY A 251 24.27 -41.45 46.19
N ILE A 252 23.36 -41.39 45.21
CA ILE A 252 22.66 -40.15 44.83
C ILE A 252 21.71 -39.70 45.96
N ALA A 253 21.01 -40.62 46.61
CA ALA A 253 20.14 -40.32 47.76
C ALA A 253 20.94 -39.80 48.97
N LEU A 254 22.11 -40.39 49.25
CA LEU A 254 23.00 -39.95 50.34
C LEU A 254 23.62 -38.56 50.05
N ALA A 255 24.01 -38.30 48.81
CA ALA A 255 24.51 -36.99 48.38
C ALA A 255 23.44 -35.89 48.49
N LYS A 256 22.19 -36.20 48.08
CA LYS A 256 21.05 -35.29 48.24
C LYS A 256 20.75 -34.99 49.72
N ARG A 257 20.82 -36.00 50.61
CA ARG A 257 20.68 -35.82 52.07
C ARG A 257 21.78 -34.94 52.68
N ARG A 258 23.04 -35.17 52.29
CA ARG A 258 24.18 -34.35 52.78
C ARG A 258 24.10 -32.91 52.30
N TYR A 259 23.71 -32.69 51.05
CA TYR A 259 23.51 -31.35 50.50
C TYR A 259 22.38 -30.59 51.20
N ALA A 260 21.24 -31.26 51.45
CA ALA A 260 20.14 -30.68 52.20
C ALA A 260 20.54 -30.31 53.65
N ALA A 261 21.28 -31.18 54.34
CA ALA A 261 21.77 -30.93 55.69
C ALA A 261 22.75 -29.74 55.74
N ALA A 262 23.68 -29.65 54.79
CA ALA A 262 24.64 -28.54 54.70
C ALA A 262 23.95 -27.20 54.42
N ARG A 263 22.95 -27.18 53.53
CA ARG A 263 22.15 -25.98 53.22
C ARG A 263 21.33 -25.53 54.42
N PHE A 264 20.75 -26.47 55.19
CA PHE A 264 19.98 -26.15 56.40
C PHE A 264 20.88 -25.58 57.51
N ALA A 265 22.10 -26.12 57.66
CA ALA A 265 23.10 -25.60 58.59
C ALA A 265 23.55 -24.18 58.21
N ALA A 266 23.78 -23.91 56.92
CA ALA A 266 24.14 -22.59 56.41
C ALA A 266 23.04 -21.55 56.66
N LEU A 267 21.77 -21.89 56.38
CA LEU A 267 20.62 -21.01 56.63
C LEU A 267 20.42 -20.75 58.13
N ARG A 268 20.62 -21.74 59.00
CA ARG A 268 20.59 -21.55 60.46
C ARG A 268 21.73 -20.62 60.93
N ARG A 269 22.92 -20.74 60.35
CA ARG A 269 24.06 -19.88 60.67
C ARG A 269 23.79 -18.43 60.25
N LEU A 270 23.27 -18.24 59.03
CA LEU A 270 22.90 -16.94 58.48
C LEU A 270 21.80 -16.25 59.31
N ARG A 271 20.79 -17.01 59.74
CA ARG A 271 19.69 -16.54 60.60
C ARG A 271 20.17 -16.16 62.00
N ARG A 272 21.14 -16.89 62.55
CA ARG A 272 21.77 -16.56 63.85
C ARG A 272 22.65 -15.32 63.78
N THR A 273 23.40 -15.10 62.69
CA THR A 273 24.18 -13.88 62.50
C THR A 273 23.29 -12.66 62.25
N THR A 274 22.18 -12.79 61.53
CA THR A 274 21.22 -11.68 61.34
C THR A 274 20.48 -11.32 62.63
N LEU A 275 20.09 -12.30 63.46
CA LEU A 275 19.44 -12.04 64.74
C LEU A 275 20.40 -11.42 65.78
N ARG A 276 21.69 -11.79 65.80
CA ARG A 276 22.69 -11.15 66.68
C ARG A 276 23.07 -9.72 66.27
N ALA A 277 22.84 -9.35 65.01
CA ALA A 277 23.10 -8.00 64.51
C ALA A 277 21.94 -7.01 64.74
N GLY A 278 20.87 -7.41 65.47
CA GLY A 278 19.76 -6.52 65.83
C GLY A 278 18.95 -5.97 64.65
N ARG A 279 19.05 -6.57 63.45
CA ARG A 279 18.33 -6.11 62.26
C ARG A 279 17.09 -6.96 62.02
N THR A 280 15.93 -6.41 62.36
CA THR A 280 14.63 -6.85 61.85
C THR A 280 14.58 -6.56 60.34
N VAL A 281 14.66 -7.59 59.50
CA VAL A 281 14.51 -7.42 58.05
C VAL A 281 13.04 -7.60 57.68
N THR A 282 12.30 -6.50 57.73
CA THR A 282 11.05 -6.30 56.97
C THR A 282 11.30 -5.19 55.95
N ALA A 283 12.02 -5.50 54.87
CA ALA A 283 12.00 -4.77 53.60
C ALA A 283 12.81 -5.54 52.54
N PRO A 284 12.37 -5.55 51.26
CA PRO A 284 13.08 -6.22 50.18
C PRO A 284 14.38 -5.48 49.88
N VAL A 285 15.47 -6.25 49.76
CA VAL A 285 16.80 -5.74 49.37
C VAL A 285 16.70 -5.21 47.95
N ARG A 286 16.49 -3.89 47.81
CA ARG A 286 16.79 -3.17 46.56
C ARG A 286 18.32 -3.12 46.43
N TYR A 287 18.86 -3.94 45.54
CA TYR A 287 20.23 -3.77 45.07
C TYR A 287 20.32 -2.44 44.32
N ALA A 288 21.06 -1.49 44.89
CA ALA A 288 21.53 -0.32 44.17
C ALA A 288 22.65 -0.76 43.21
N THR A 289 22.30 -1.10 41.98
CA THR A 289 23.26 -1.16 40.87
C THR A 289 23.34 0.22 40.24
N ALA A 290 24.45 0.91 40.45
CA ALA A 290 24.77 2.16 39.78
C ALA A 290 24.80 1.96 38.25
N PRO A 291 24.35 2.95 37.44
CA PRO A 291 24.26 2.88 35.97
C PRO A 291 25.62 3.07 35.28
N ALA A 292 26.68 2.42 35.79
CA ALA A 292 28.05 2.60 35.34
C ALA A 292 28.57 1.34 34.63
N THR A 293 28.10 1.04 33.40
CA THR A 293 28.85 0.36 32.30
C THR A 293 27.94 -0.02 31.11
N VAL A 294 27.43 0.96 30.38
CA VAL A 294 27.00 0.75 28.97
C VAL A 294 27.81 1.63 28.01
N ARG A 295 28.53 2.64 28.52
CA ARG A 295 29.32 3.58 27.71
C ARG A 295 30.51 2.92 26.99
N THR A 296 31.09 1.84 27.52
CA THR A 296 32.40 1.32 27.07
C THR A 296 32.37 0.09 26.14
N ALA A 297 31.20 -0.52 25.85
CA ALA A 297 31.17 -1.87 25.26
C ALA A 297 31.00 -1.95 23.72
N LEU A 298 30.81 -0.83 23.01
CA LEU A 298 30.70 -0.81 21.55
C LEU A 298 31.66 0.26 21.03
N ALA A 299 32.86 -0.12 20.58
CA ALA A 299 33.79 0.81 19.93
C ALA A 299 33.31 1.20 18.52
N GLU A 300 32.53 0.32 17.88
CA GLU A 300 31.97 0.50 16.53
C GLU A 300 30.44 0.39 16.56
N PRO A 301 29.71 1.12 15.67
CA PRO A 301 28.28 0.97 15.52
C PRO A 301 27.94 -0.45 15.01
N PRO A 302 26.89 -1.10 15.54
CA PRO A 302 26.49 -2.42 15.06
C PRO A 302 26.09 -2.37 13.59
N ALA A 303 26.34 -3.46 12.87
CA ALA A 303 25.77 -3.61 11.53
C ALA A 303 24.27 -3.84 11.68
N VAL A 304 23.45 -3.10 10.91
CA VAL A 304 21.99 -3.25 10.94
C VAL A 304 21.48 -3.53 9.53
N ARG A 305 20.68 -4.59 9.42
CA ARG A 305 20.04 -5.03 8.19
C ARG A 305 18.53 -5.00 8.35
N LEU A 306 17.84 -4.57 7.31
CA LEU A 306 16.40 -4.68 7.17
C LEU A 306 16.10 -5.87 6.27
N ILE A 307 15.29 -6.79 6.73
CA ILE A 307 14.94 -8.04 6.04
C ILE A 307 13.45 -7.94 5.69
N PRO A 308 13.09 -7.63 4.43
CA PRO A 308 11.71 -7.65 3.98
C PRO A 308 11.11 -9.06 4.17
N LEU A 309 9.87 -9.14 4.69
CA LEU A 309 9.22 -10.43 4.93
C LEU A 309 8.42 -10.95 3.73
N ASP A 310 8.36 -10.16 2.67
CA ASP A 310 7.80 -10.49 1.35
C ASP A 310 8.80 -11.22 0.43
N GLY A 311 9.98 -11.59 0.95
CA GLY A 311 11.02 -12.27 0.19
C GLY A 311 12.02 -11.32 -0.49
N GLY A 312 11.95 -10.01 -0.24
CA GLY A 312 12.92 -9.04 -0.72
C GLY A 312 14.35 -9.27 -0.21
N THR A 313 15.35 -8.77 -0.94
CA THR A 313 16.75 -8.84 -0.52
C THR A 313 16.99 -8.02 0.75
N PRO A 314 17.81 -8.51 1.70
CA PRO A 314 18.17 -7.74 2.89
C PRO A 314 18.82 -6.40 2.50
N ARG A 315 18.31 -5.30 3.07
CA ARG A 315 18.78 -3.93 2.80
C ARG A 315 19.64 -3.43 3.96
N ARG A 316 20.62 -2.59 3.67
CA ARG A 316 21.46 -1.97 4.71
C ARG A 316 20.72 -0.78 5.33
N CYS A 317 20.77 -0.67 6.65
CA CYS A 317 20.33 0.54 7.35
C CYS A 317 21.54 1.40 7.72
N SER A 318 21.36 2.71 7.74
CA SER A 318 22.29 3.62 8.41
C SER A 318 22.02 3.60 9.92
N VAL A 319 23.07 3.76 10.70
CA VAL A 319 23.02 3.61 12.15
C VAL A 319 23.74 4.78 12.78
N THR A 320 23.03 5.58 13.57
CA THR A 320 23.61 6.69 14.33
C THR A 320 23.48 6.40 15.81
N ARG A 321 24.60 6.41 16.54
CA ARG A 321 24.60 6.20 17.99
C ARG A 321 24.68 7.52 18.75
N ARG A 322 23.85 7.66 19.80
CA ARG A 322 23.90 8.77 20.76
C ARG A 322 23.82 8.22 22.19
N GLY A 323 24.99 7.95 22.78
CA GLY A 323 25.08 7.37 24.13
C GLY A 323 24.55 5.93 24.19
N ALA A 324 23.42 5.73 24.90
CA ALA A 324 22.71 4.46 25.00
C ALA A 324 21.64 4.28 23.92
N GLU A 325 21.44 5.28 23.05
CA GLU A 325 20.48 5.23 21.96
C GLU A 325 21.14 4.87 20.63
N LEU A 326 20.43 4.07 19.85
CA LEU A 326 20.75 3.66 18.50
C LEU A 326 19.61 4.11 17.59
N ALA A 327 19.85 5.09 16.72
CA ALA A 327 18.93 5.45 15.65
C ALA A 327 19.27 4.59 14.42
N VAL A 328 18.34 3.73 14.03
CA VAL A 328 18.39 2.94 12.80
C VAL A 328 17.55 3.65 11.76
N GLU A 329 18.15 3.96 10.62
CA GLU A 329 17.50 4.66 9.53
C GLU A 329 17.57 3.80 8.28
N TYR A 330 16.44 3.67 7.58
CA TYR A 330 16.37 3.04 6.28
C TYR A 330 15.87 4.07 5.28
N ALA A 331 16.65 4.31 4.23
CA ALA A 331 16.27 5.13 3.08
C ALA A 331 15.89 4.18 1.94
N GLY A 332 14.59 4.07 1.71
CA GLY A 332 13.95 3.19 0.74
C GLY A 332 12.51 2.93 1.16
N ARG A 333 11.69 2.45 0.22
CA ARG A 333 10.33 2.01 0.54
C ARG A 333 10.33 0.62 1.15
N LEU A 334 9.32 0.40 1.98
CA LEU A 334 8.95 -0.91 2.51
C LEU A 334 7.57 -1.24 1.96
N ALA A 335 7.48 -2.24 1.08
CA ALA A 335 6.22 -2.69 0.52
C ALA A 335 5.33 -3.43 1.55
N GLY A 336 5.92 -3.85 2.68
CA GLY A 336 5.22 -4.54 3.75
C GLY A 336 6.06 -4.67 5.02
N PRO A 337 5.64 -5.53 5.96
CA PRO A 337 6.38 -5.80 7.18
C PRO A 337 7.82 -6.27 6.89
N ALA A 338 8.75 -5.80 7.71
CA ALA A 338 10.16 -6.17 7.67
C ALA A 338 10.68 -6.48 9.08
N VAL A 339 11.81 -7.17 9.13
CA VAL A 339 12.56 -7.39 10.37
C VAL A 339 13.85 -6.59 10.31
N VAL A 340 14.06 -5.76 11.31
CA VAL A 340 15.37 -5.14 11.53
C VAL A 340 16.20 -6.08 12.38
N ARG A 341 17.38 -6.44 11.87
CA ARG A 341 18.39 -7.25 12.53
C ARG A 341 19.60 -6.40 12.89
N ILE A 342 19.90 -6.34 14.18
CA ILE A 342 21.09 -5.71 14.75
C ILE A 342 22.15 -6.81 14.99
N GLU A 343 23.26 -6.72 14.27
CA GLU A 343 24.39 -7.62 14.37
C GLU A 343 25.46 -7.00 15.29
N THR A 344 25.58 -7.53 16.51
CA THR A 344 26.60 -7.13 17.50
C THR A 344 27.51 -8.29 17.87
N ALA A 345 28.79 -8.01 18.11
CA ALA A 345 29.77 -9.01 18.59
C ALA A 345 29.44 -9.56 19.99
N ARG A 346 28.61 -8.86 20.77
CA ARG A 346 28.10 -9.27 22.08
C ARG A 346 26.59 -9.15 22.10
N SER A 347 25.89 -10.11 22.72
CA SER A 347 24.44 -10.01 22.92
C SER A 347 24.14 -8.84 23.85
N LEU A 348 23.58 -7.76 23.31
CA LEU A 348 23.06 -6.64 24.08
C LEU A 348 21.53 -6.71 23.99
N ASP A 349 20.87 -6.53 25.15
CA ASP A 349 19.41 -6.42 25.20
C ASP A 349 19.02 -4.99 24.81
N TRP A 350 18.65 -4.81 23.54
CA TRP A 350 18.07 -3.55 23.07
C TRP A 350 16.58 -3.55 23.41
N ARG A 351 16.04 -2.39 23.79
CA ARG A 351 14.60 -2.14 23.77
C ARG A 351 14.30 -1.12 22.70
N LEU A 352 13.31 -1.38 21.87
CA LEU A 352 12.84 -0.35 20.95
C LEU A 352 12.13 0.69 21.83
N HIS A 353 12.62 1.93 21.81
CA HIS A 353 12.06 2.99 22.67
C HIS A 353 11.05 3.82 21.88
N ARG A 354 11.27 3.97 20.57
CA ARG A 354 10.40 4.72 19.69
C ARG A 354 10.56 4.28 18.24
N ALA A 355 9.50 3.82 17.61
CA ALA A 355 9.40 3.85 16.16
C ALA A 355 8.79 5.20 15.77
N ARG A 356 9.50 6.00 14.96
CA ARG A 356 8.95 7.20 14.34
C ARG A 356 9.15 7.08 12.85
N SER A 357 8.05 6.95 12.15
CA SER A 357 8.01 7.25 10.73
C SER A 357 8.00 8.77 10.60
N GLU A 358 9.16 9.38 10.40
CA GLU A 358 9.24 10.82 10.11
C GLU A 358 9.12 10.97 8.59
N PRO A 359 8.16 11.76 8.07
CA PRO A 359 8.16 12.10 6.66
C PRO A 359 9.53 12.67 6.32
N VAL A 360 10.12 12.18 5.23
CA VAL A 360 11.35 12.78 4.73
C VAL A 360 11.03 14.22 4.43
N PRO A 361 11.73 15.18 5.05
CA PRO A 361 11.53 16.57 4.65
C PRO A 361 11.79 16.62 3.14
N PRO A 362 10.92 17.31 2.37
CA PRO A 362 11.08 17.41 0.94
C PRO A 362 12.50 17.89 0.62
N VAL A 363 13.13 17.25 -0.37
CA VAL A 363 14.44 17.70 -0.86
C VAL A 363 14.20 18.90 -1.76
N THR A 364 14.88 20.01 -1.48
CA THR A 364 14.89 21.18 -2.36
C THR A 364 16.23 21.26 -3.08
N PRO A 365 16.29 20.92 -4.38
CA PRO A 365 17.52 21.00 -5.15
C PRO A 365 17.91 22.45 -5.45
N GLU A 366 19.21 22.69 -5.56
CA GLU A 366 19.75 23.90 -6.17
C GLU A 366 19.81 23.69 -7.69
N LEU A 367 18.82 24.23 -8.40
CA LEU A 367 18.77 24.20 -9.86
C LEU A 367 19.50 25.40 -10.47
N THR A 368 20.08 25.21 -11.65
CA THR A 368 20.92 26.20 -12.34
C THR A 368 20.37 26.53 -13.73
N GLY A 369 21.12 27.31 -14.53
CA GLY A 369 20.81 27.54 -15.94
C GLY A 369 21.26 26.41 -16.88
N ASP A 370 21.94 25.37 -16.39
CA ASP A 370 22.41 24.24 -17.20
C ASP A 370 21.31 23.16 -17.31
N PRO A 371 20.73 22.94 -18.51
CA PRO A 371 19.65 21.99 -18.70
C PRO A 371 20.05 20.53 -18.46
N ALA A 372 21.30 20.15 -18.77
CA ALA A 372 21.77 18.78 -18.61
C ALA A 372 22.02 18.48 -17.13
N ALA A 373 22.70 19.40 -16.43
CA ALA A 373 22.95 19.27 -14.99
C ALA A 373 21.66 19.21 -14.18
N ASN A 374 20.66 20.04 -14.51
CA ASN A 374 19.34 20.01 -13.87
C ASN A 374 18.63 18.67 -14.11
N ARG A 375 18.63 18.18 -15.36
CA ARG A 375 18.02 16.89 -15.70
C ARG A 375 18.63 15.76 -14.89
N ASP A 376 19.96 15.68 -14.83
CA ASP A 376 20.67 14.61 -14.14
C ASP A 376 20.53 14.71 -12.61
N LEU A 377 20.48 15.92 -12.06
CA LEU A 377 20.17 16.12 -10.65
C LEU A 377 18.75 15.67 -10.33
N LEU A 378 17.76 16.14 -11.09
CA LEU A 378 16.35 15.81 -10.87
C LEU A 378 16.08 14.32 -11.04
N GLN A 379 16.65 13.67 -12.06
CA GLN A 379 16.46 12.23 -12.24
C GLN A 379 17.05 11.45 -11.06
N ARG A 380 18.29 11.76 -10.64
CA ARG A 380 18.88 11.11 -9.45
C ARG A 380 18.02 11.31 -8.20
N LEU A 381 17.48 12.52 -8.01
CA LEU A 381 16.60 12.78 -6.88
C LEU A 381 15.27 12.04 -7.00
N LEU A 382 14.69 11.88 -8.20
CA LEU A 382 13.48 11.09 -8.40
C LEU A 382 13.74 9.60 -8.12
N ASP A 383 14.92 9.11 -8.45
CA ASP A 383 15.33 7.74 -8.19
C ASP A 383 15.59 7.49 -6.68
N ASP A 384 16.07 8.49 -5.95
CA ASP A 384 16.50 8.37 -4.55
C ASP A 384 15.49 8.89 -3.50
N ALA A 385 14.64 9.87 -3.85
CA ALA A 385 13.80 10.61 -2.91
C ALA A 385 12.30 10.43 -3.17
N ALA A 386 11.51 10.40 -2.09
CA ALA A 386 10.04 10.38 -2.17
C ALA A 386 9.50 11.70 -2.65
N THR A 387 10.08 12.82 -2.21
CA THR A 387 9.45 14.13 -2.34
C THR A 387 10.52 15.16 -2.66
N ILE A 388 10.35 15.78 -3.81
CA ILE A 388 11.18 16.87 -4.31
C ILE A 388 10.31 18.11 -4.34
N ARG A 389 10.77 19.18 -3.69
CA ARG A 389 10.13 20.50 -3.77
C ARG A 389 11.06 21.43 -4.51
N LEU A 390 10.71 21.76 -5.74
CA LEU A 390 11.49 22.64 -6.58
C LEU A 390 11.38 24.09 -6.06
N PRO A 391 12.48 24.86 -6.07
CA PRO A 391 12.44 26.27 -5.74
C PRO A 391 11.63 27.07 -6.76
N ALA A 392 11.16 28.26 -6.36
CA ALA A 392 10.54 29.21 -7.27
C ALA A 392 11.55 29.72 -8.30
N GLY A 393 11.16 29.77 -9.58
CA GLY A 393 12.03 30.20 -10.67
C GLY A 393 11.78 29.44 -11.97
N GLU A 394 12.59 29.75 -12.98
CA GLU A 394 12.53 29.12 -14.30
C GLU A 394 13.80 28.30 -14.53
N TYR A 395 13.66 27.00 -14.79
CA TYR A 395 14.77 26.06 -14.85
C TYR A 395 14.72 25.23 -16.13
N PRO A 396 15.75 25.30 -16.99
CA PRO A 396 15.78 24.49 -18.19
C PRO A 396 16.12 23.03 -17.86
N VAL A 397 15.57 22.08 -18.63
CA VAL A 397 15.79 20.63 -18.50
C VAL A 397 16.01 20.04 -19.90
N ALA A 398 17.14 19.34 -20.11
CA ALA A 398 17.59 18.94 -21.45
C ALA A 398 16.72 17.86 -22.11
N SER A 399 16.12 16.97 -21.32
CA SER A 399 15.33 15.83 -21.79
C SER A 399 14.33 15.37 -20.72
N GLY A 400 13.46 14.44 -21.09
CA GLY A 400 12.44 13.89 -20.20
C GLY A 400 12.96 13.29 -18.89
N LEU A 401 12.15 13.45 -17.85
CA LEU A 401 12.32 12.86 -16.52
C LEU A 401 11.37 11.66 -16.37
N THR A 402 11.88 10.54 -15.87
CA THR A 402 11.03 9.42 -15.46
C THR A 402 10.65 9.59 -14.00
N VAL A 403 9.35 9.60 -13.73
CA VAL A 403 8.79 9.72 -12.38
C VAL A 403 8.41 8.31 -11.89
N PRO A 404 9.18 7.73 -10.95
CA PRO A 404 8.92 6.38 -10.46
C PRO A 404 7.74 6.37 -9.50
N ALA A 405 7.28 5.17 -9.12
CA ALA A 405 6.22 5.01 -8.14
C ALA A 405 6.52 5.82 -6.88
N GLY A 406 5.48 6.30 -6.17
CA GLY A 406 5.48 6.99 -4.89
C GLY A 406 6.28 8.30 -4.84
N ALA A 407 6.71 8.82 -5.98
CA ALA A 407 7.43 10.07 -6.08
C ALA A 407 6.45 11.24 -6.05
N ALA A 408 6.86 12.33 -5.40
CA ALA A 408 6.16 13.59 -5.35
C ALA A 408 7.09 14.68 -5.89
N LEU A 409 6.74 15.28 -7.02
CA LEU A 409 7.45 16.39 -7.62
C LEU A 409 6.57 17.63 -7.56
N CYS A 410 6.87 18.52 -6.62
CA CYS A 410 6.08 19.72 -6.37
C CYS A 410 6.89 20.96 -6.73
N GLY A 411 6.28 21.92 -7.42
CA GLY A 411 6.82 23.26 -7.55
C GLY A 411 6.67 24.08 -6.26
N ASP A 412 7.26 25.26 -6.27
CA ASP A 412 6.94 26.29 -5.29
C ASP A 412 5.60 26.95 -5.68
N PRO A 413 4.64 27.09 -4.75
CA PRO A 413 3.39 27.80 -5.02
C PRO A 413 3.57 29.26 -5.47
N ALA A 414 4.73 29.88 -5.19
CA ALA A 414 5.09 31.20 -5.71
C ALA A 414 5.45 31.18 -7.21
N GLY A 415 5.64 29.99 -7.80
CA GLY A 415 5.83 29.75 -9.22
C GLY A 415 7.15 29.02 -9.53
N THR A 416 7.06 27.76 -9.95
CA THR A 416 8.16 27.02 -10.58
C THR A 416 7.83 26.70 -12.03
N THR A 417 8.77 26.99 -12.93
CA THR A 417 8.67 26.66 -14.35
C THR A 417 9.80 25.73 -14.77
N LEU A 418 9.46 24.54 -15.29
CA LEU A 418 10.40 23.68 -15.99
C LEU A 418 10.31 23.98 -17.49
N VAL A 419 11.45 24.31 -18.09
CA VAL A 419 11.53 24.67 -19.51
C VAL A 419 12.27 23.60 -20.26
N GLN A 420 11.63 23.04 -21.27
CA GLN A 420 12.30 22.20 -22.24
C GLN A 420 12.75 23.08 -23.42
N PRO A 421 14.05 23.33 -23.62
CA PRO A 421 14.51 24.27 -24.64
C PRO A 421 14.43 23.68 -26.07
N VAL A 422 14.47 22.35 -26.19
CA VAL A 422 14.49 21.63 -27.46
C VAL A 422 13.50 20.47 -27.37
N ALA A 423 12.69 20.28 -28.42
CA ALA A 423 11.74 19.18 -28.49
C ALA A 423 12.50 17.84 -28.41
N THR A 424 12.14 16.99 -27.44
CA THR A 424 12.65 15.61 -27.34
C THR A 424 11.50 14.63 -27.45
N GLU A 425 11.74 13.44 -27.99
CA GLU A 425 10.71 12.42 -28.09
C GLU A 425 10.15 12.00 -26.72
N ALA A 426 11.01 11.95 -25.70
CA ALA A 426 10.56 11.66 -24.34
C ALA A 426 9.65 12.78 -23.82
N PRO A 427 8.54 12.44 -23.12
CA PRO A 427 7.76 13.39 -22.33
C PRO A 427 8.67 14.17 -21.37
N LEU A 428 8.37 15.45 -21.12
CA LEU A 428 9.11 16.19 -20.09
C LEU A 428 8.99 15.49 -18.73
N LEU A 429 7.78 15.05 -18.37
CA LEU A 429 7.53 14.18 -17.21
C LEU A 429 6.83 12.88 -17.68
N HIS A 430 7.51 11.74 -17.52
CA HIS A 430 6.96 10.42 -17.82
C HIS A 430 6.68 9.66 -16.53
N VAL A 431 5.42 9.63 -16.11
CA VAL A 431 4.95 8.93 -14.91
C VAL A 431 4.77 7.44 -15.25
N LEU A 432 5.66 6.62 -14.71
CA LEU A 432 5.71 5.17 -14.95
C LEU A 432 5.45 4.34 -13.70
N GLY A 433 5.12 4.97 -12.57
CA GLY A 433 4.77 4.25 -11.36
C GLY A 433 3.58 4.82 -10.62
N SER A 434 3.01 4.00 -9.75
CA SER A 434 1.83 4.30 -8.94
C SER A 434 2.10 5.28 -7.81
N ARG A 435 1.06 5.91 -7.25
CA ARG A 435 1.07 6.78 -6.07
C ARG A 435 1.94 8.02 -6.24
N VAL A 436 1.90 8.58 -7.45
CA VAL A 436 2.71 9.72 -7.83
C VAL A 436 1.93 11.01 -7.65
N LEU A 437 2.58 12.04 -7.11
CA LEU A 437 2.08 13.40 -7.07
C LEU A 437 2.94 14.30 -7.96
N VAL A 438 2.32 15.01 -8.90
CA VAL A 438 2.96 16.11 -9.63
C VAL A 438 2.10 17.34 -9.41
N ALA A 439 2.66 18.37 -8.77
CA ALA A 439 1.87 19.52 -8.33
C ALA A 439 2.56 20.87 -8.51
N ASP A 440 1.77 21.91 -8.75
CA ASP A 440 2.19 23.32 -8.70
C ASP A 440 3.34 23.67 -9.66
N LEU A 441 3.32 23.09 -10.88
CA LEU A 441 4.34 23.29 -11.91
C LEU A 441 3.79 24.00 -13.13
N THR A 442 4.60 24.90 -13.69
CA THR A 442 4.48 25.34 -15.08
C THR A 442 5.46 24.54 -15.94
N LEU A 443 5.00 23.97 -17.03
CA LEU A 443 5.79 23.21 -17.99
C LEU A 443 5.78 23.97 -19.32
N ARG A 444 6.93 24.46 -19.75
CA ARG A 444 7.07 25.18 -21.03
C ARG A 444 7.83 24.31 -22.02
N LEU A 445 7.16 23.99 -23.13
CA LEU A 445 7.70 23.13 -24.17
C LEU A 445 7.74 23.88 -25.51
N PRO A 446 8.67 23.52 -26.41
CA PRO A 446 8.67 24.04 -27.76
C PRO A 446 7.60 23.33 -28.59
N ASP A 447 7.39 23.80 -29.81
CA ASP A 447 6.57 23.10 -30.78
C ASP A 447 7.17 21.74 -31.13
N ALA A 448 6.30 20.76 -31.31
CA ALA A 448 6.71 19.39 -31.60
C ALA A 448 5.77 18.73 -32.62
N ARG A 449 6.24 17.61 -33.16
CA ARG A 449 5.54 16.78 -34.15
C ARG A 449 4.55 15.85 -33.48
N PRO A 450 3.57 15.28 -34.22
CA PRO A 450 2.68 14.30 -33.63
C PRO A 450 3.47 13.04 -33.27
N GLY A 451 3.16 12.50 -32.08
CA GLY A 451 3.53 11.14 -31.68
C GLY A 451 3.10 10.10 -32.73
N PRO A 452 3.80 8.97 -32.85
CA PRO A 452 3.15 7.76 -33.36
C PRO A 452 1.87 7.48 -32.54
N HIS A 453 0.82 7.01 -33.21
CA HIS A 453 -0.43 6.52 -32.59
C HIS A 453 -1.00 7.45 -31.50
N ASP A 454 -1.17 8.73 -31.81
CA ASP A 454 -1.86 9.69 -30.95
C ASP A 454 -1.19 10.03 -29.61
N GLY A 455 0.14 9.97 -29.52
CA GLY A 455 0.87 11.02 -28.78
C GLY A 455 1.38 10.70 -27.38
N ASP A 456 2.08 9.56 -27.21
CA ASP A 456 2.86 9.29 -25.98
C ASP A 456 4.23 9.99 -25.96
N ARG A 457 4.65 10.56 -27.09
CA ARG A 457 5.92 11.29 -27.30
C ARG A 457 5.72 12.80 -27.33
N TRP A 458 6.80 13.51 -27.03
CA TRP A 458 6.90 14.97 -27.06
C TRP A 458 5.95 15.71 -26.12
N THR A 459 5.27 15.04 -25.19
CA THR A 459 4.28 15.62 -24.28
C THR A 459 4.92 16.37 -23.13
N ALA A 460 4.13 17.22 -22.44
CA ALA A 460 4.54 17.79 -21.16
C ALA A 460 4.49 16.72 -20.06
N VAL A 461 3.41 15.96 -20.03
CA VAL A 461 3.20 14.87 -19.08
C VAL A 461 2.62 13.67 -19.82
N THR A 462 3.22 12.49 -19.64
CA THR A 462 2.60 11.21 -19.99
C THR A 462 2.49 10.35 -18.74
N VAL A 463 1.31 9.82 -18.45
CA VAL A 463 1.09 8.79 -17.44
C VAL A 463 0.84 7.47 -18.14
N GLY A 464 1.65 6.45 -17.83
CA GLY A 464 1.60 5.16 -18.50
C GLY A 464 2.29 5.13 -19.86
N ARG A 465 1.88 4.20 -20.71
CA ARG A 465 2.45 3.95 -22.04
C ARG A 465 1.36 3.54 -23.01
N TYR A 466 1.56 3.88 -24.28
CA TYR A 466 0.74 3.34 -25.35
C TYR A 466 1.11 1.87 -25.61
N PHE A 467 2.40 1.58 -25.75
CA PHE A 467 2.90 0.22 -25.95
C PHE A 467 3.76 -0.25 -24.77
N TYR A 468 3.47 -1.45 -24.28
CA TYR A 468 4.19 -2.12 -23.21
C TYR A 468 5.01 -3.28 -23.76
N PRO A 469 6.28 -3.44 -23.35
CA PRO A 469 7.11 -4.55 -23.83
C PRO A 469 6.66 -5.92 -23.32
N ALA A 470 5.84 -5.95 -22.27
CA ALA A 470 5.24 -7.14 -21.64
C ALA A 470 3.96 -6.72 -20.90
N GLU A 471 3.23 -7.68 -20.34
CA GLU A 471 2.09 -7.41 -19.44
C GLU A 471 2.53 -6.47 -18.30
N PRO A 472 1.91 -5.27 -18.17
CA PRO A 472 2.30 -4.28 -17.19
C PRO A 472 1.57 -4.47 -15.86
N ASP A 473 2.23 -4.03 -14.79
CA ASP A 473 1.54 -3.67 -13.55
C ASP A 473 0.70 -2.41 -13.77
N TRP A 474 -0.47 -2.33 -13.14
CA TRP A 474 -1.30 -1.13 -13.17
C TRP A 474 -0.62 0.03 -12.44
N ILE A 475 -0.54 1.17 -13.12
CA ILE A 475 -0.19 2.47 -12.53
C ILE A 475 -1.44 3.00 -11.84
N ASP A 476 -1.42 3.08 -10.51
CA ASP A 476 -2.57 3.53 -9.71
C ASP A 476 -2.27 4.71 -8.80
N GLY A 477 -3.28 5.49 -8.40
CA GLY A 477 -3.13 6.55 -7.39
C GLY A 477 -2.29 7.75 -7.86
N VAL A 478 -2.40 8.15 -9.12
CA VAL A 478 -1.65 9.30 -9.66
C VAL A 478 -2.44 10.58 -9.47
N GLU A 479 -1.80 11.62 -8.95
CA GLU A 479 -2.37 12.95 -8.75
C GLU A 479 -1.59 13.99 -9.55
N LEU A 480 -2.28 14.68 -10.47
CA LEU A 480 -1.77 15.82 -11.21
C LEU A 480 -2.53 17.07 -10.74
N ARG A 481 -1.88 17.98 -10.01
CA ARG A 481 -2.54 19.14 -9.38
C ARG A 481 -1.95 20.47 -9.82
N ASN A 482 -2.79 21.46 -10.13
CA ASN A 482 -2.38 22.84 -10.43
C ASN A 482 -1.26 22.91 -11.48
N LEU A 483 -1.37 22.12 -12.54
CA LEU A 483 -0.37 22.09 -13.60
C LEU A 483 -0.71 23.09 -14.69
N THR A 484 0.28 23.88 -15.10
CA THR A 484 0.17 24.75 -16.28
C THR A 484 1.09 24.25 -17.38
N VAL A 485 0.60 24.08 -18.60
CA VAL A 485 1.39 23.67 -19.76
C VAL A 485 1.33 24.77 -20.82
N HIS A 486 2.49 25.21 -21.29
CA HIS A 486 2.62 26.21 -22.34
C HIS A 486 3.39 25.66 -23.54
N ARG A 487 2.80 25.84 -24.73
CA ARG A 487 3.46 25.64 -26.03
C ARG A 487 3.32 26.90 -26.90
N ALA A 488 4.18 27.02 -27.90
CA ALA A 488 4.17 28.17 -28.82
C ALA A 488 3.05 28.02 -29.85
N GLY A 489 1.80 28.19 -29.41
CA GLY A 489 0.63 28.06 -30.29
C GLY A 489 0.25 26.61 -30.57
N ARG A 490 -0.52 26.38 -31.64
CA ARG A 490 -1.02 25.06 -32.03
C ARG A 490 0.09 24.25 -32.69
N CYS A 491 0.37 23.07 -32.15
CA CYS A 491 1.23 22.09 -32.78
C CYS A 491 0.62 20.70 -32.65
N PRO A 492 1.03 19.69 -33.42
CA PRO A 492 0.36 18.38 -33.37
C PRO A 492 0.59 17.55 -32.10
N ALA A 493 1.57 17.89 -31.25
CA ALA A 493 1.89 17.11 -30.05
C ALA A 493 0.88 17.35 -28.91
N ASN A 494 0.45 16.28 -28.24
CA ASN A 494 -0.38 16.39 -27.05
C ASN A 494 0.36 17.11 -25.90
N SER A 495 -0.40 17.74 -25.02
CA SER A 495 0.14 18.39 -23.83
C SER A 495 0.21 17.41 -22.66
N VAL A 496 -0.92 16.81 -22.28
CA VAL A 496 -1.00 15.77 -21.24
C VAL A 496 -1.62 14.50 -21.83
N ALA A 497 -0.99 13.35 -21.61
CA ALA A 497 -1.46 12.04 -22.06
C ALA A 497 -1.60 11.05 -20.90
N VAL A 498 -2.70 10.29 -20.85
CA VAL A 498 -2.95 9.18 -19.92
C VAL A 498 -3.22 7.93 -20.75
N LEU A 499 -2.32 6.95 -20.67
CA LEU A 499 -2.24 5.87 -21.67
C LEU A 499 -2.14 4.49 -21.03
N GLY A 500 -3.02 3.58 -21.44
CA GLY A 500 -2.92 2.15 -21.14
C GLY A 500 -3.29 1.76 -19.72
N ALA A 501 -2.42 1.00 -19.05
CA ALA A 501 -2.63 0.41 -17.73
C ALA A 501 -2.57 1.44 -16.59
N VAL A 502 -3.47 2.43 -16.62
CA VAL A 502 -3.59 3.50 -15.63
C VAL A 502 -4.95 3.43 -14.95
N ARG A 503 -5.00 3.58 -13.63
CA ARG A 503 -6.25 3.67 -12.87
C ARG A 503 -6.13 4.60 -11.67
N ASP A 504 -7.26 4.95 -11.05
CA ASP A 504 -7.28 5.76 -9.83
C ASP A 504 -6.46 7.06 -9.98
N LEU A 505 -6.69 7.79 -11.07
CA LEU A 505 -5.96 9.00 -11.41
C LEU A 505 -6.83 10.23 -11.20
N THR A 506 -6.27 11.24 -10.55
CA THR A 506 -6.89 12.56 -10.37
C THR A 506 -6.11 13.61 -11.14
N VAL A 507 -6.79 14.38 -11.99
CA VAL A 507 -6.30 15.63 -12.57
C VAL A 507 -7.14 16.76 -12.02
N GLU A 508 -6.52 17.75 -11.39
CA GLU A 508 -7.21 18.89 -10.81
C GLU A 508 -6.46 20.19 -11.12
N GLY A 509 -7.16 21.19 -11.68
CA GLY A 509 -6.58 22.49 -11.97
C GLY A 509 -5.51 22.45 -13.07
N LEU A 510 -5.75 21.67 -14.13
CA LEU A 510 -4.88 21.64 -15.32
C LEU A 510 -5.19 22.82 -16.23
N SER A 511 -4.20 23.63 -16.60
CA SER A 511 -4.32 24.70 -17.58
C SER A 511 -3.34 24.49 -18.73
N VAL A 512 -3.83 24.38 -19.96
CA VAL A 512 -3.01 24.21 -21.17
C VAL A 512 -3.22 25.40 -22.10
N SER A 513 -2.14 25.95 -22.65
CA SER A 513 -2.18 26.90 -23.77
C SER A 513 -1.32 26.41 -24.94
N GLY A 514 -1.90 26.33 -26.14
CA GLY A 514 -1.25 25.77 -27.31
C GLY A 514 -1.30 24.24 -27.35
N GLY A 515 -0.57 23.66 -28.31
CA GLY A 515 -0.45 22.21 -28.49
C GLY A 515 -1.52 21.57 -29.36
N GLY A 516 -1.49 20.24 -29.37
CA GLY A 516 -2.37 19.37 -30.13
C GLY A 516 -3.62 19.14 -29.32
N THR A 517 -3.65 18.04 -28.57
CA THR A 517 -4.68 17.81 -27.55
C THR A 517 -4.23 18.37 -26.21
N GLY A 518 -5.08 19.12 -25.53
CA GLY A 518 -4.83 19.56 -24.15
C GLY A 518 -4.69 18.38 -23.18
N LEU A 519 -5.71 17.53 -23.12
CA LEU A 519 -5.73 16.28 -22.35
C LEU A 519 -6.21 15.09 -23.19
N ALA A 520 -5.31 14.14 -23.42
CA ALA A 520 -5.56 12.90 -24.15
C ALA A 520 -5.66 11.73 -23.16
N VAL A 521 -6.76 10.98 -23.17
CA VAL A 521 -6.89 9.71 -22.43
C VAL A 521 -7.16 8.59 -23.41
N HIS A 522 -6.31 7.57 -23.42
CA HIS A 522 -6.35 6.52 -24.42
C HIS A 522 -5.90 5.15 -23.88
N TRP A 523 -6.26 4.08 -24.58
CA TRP A 523 -5.84 2.73 -24.23
C TRP A 523 -4.34 2.52 -24.50
N GLY A 524 -3.86 1.32 -24.19
CA GLY A 524 -2.52 0.84 -24.55
C GLY A 524 -2.50 -0.68 -24.58
N ALA A 525 -1.45 -1.29 -25.11
CA ALA A 525 -1.36 -2.75 -25.23
C ALA A 525 0.07 -3.27 -25.17
N VAL A 526 0.21 -4.59 -25.02
CA VAL A 526 1.52 -5.26 -25.13
C VAL A 526 1.94 -5.33 -26.59
N GLY A 527 3.12 -4.81 -26.91
CA GLY A 527 3.67 -4.74 -28.26
C GLY A 527 4.70 -3.63 -28.40
N THR A 528 5.18 -3.42 -29.62
CA THR A 528 6.11 -2.35 -30.01
C THR A 528 5.44 -1.31 -30.90
N ASP A 529 4.43 -1.75 -31.68
CA ASP A 529 3.54 -0.94 -32.50
C ASP A 529 2.19 -1.66 -32.71
N VAL A 530 1.26 -1.02 -33.44
CA VAL A 530 -0.07 -1.59 -33.71
C VAL A 530 -0.09 -2.87 -34.53
N THR A 531 0.95 -3.13 -35.32
CA THR A 531 1.07 -4.35 -36.15
C THR A 531 1.67 -5.52 -35.38
N GLU A 532 2.34 -5.26 -34.27
CA GLU A 532 3.03 -6.24 -33.41
C GLU A 532 2.33 -6.46 -32.05
N LEU A 533 1.04 -6.11 -31.94
CA LEU A 533 0.30 -6.27 -30.68
C LEU A 533 0.14 -7.75 -30.30
N THR A 534 0.52 -8.08 -29.06
CA THR A 534 0.58 -9.44 -28.53
C THR A 534 -0.01 -9.49 -27.12
N GLY A 535 -1.34 -9.45 -27.00
CA GLY A 535 -2.01 -9.54 -25.70
C GLY A 535 -3.24 -8.63 -25.60
N PRO A 536 -3.80 -8.47 -24.39
CA PRO A 536 -4.96 -7.62 -24.17
C PRO A 536 -4.61 -6.13 -24.27
N SER A 537 -5.63 -5.31 -24.52
CA SER A 537 -5.62 -3.87 -24.26
C SER A 537 -5.77 -3.56 -22.78
N TYR A 538 -5.28 -2.39 -22.41
CA TYR A 538 -5.42 -1.80 -21.08
C TYR A 538 -6.12 -0.45 -21.22
N HIS A 539 -7.14 -0.26 -20.41
CA HIS A 539 -8.06 0.87 -20.49
C HIS A 539 -7.96 1.73 -19.25
N PRO A 540 -7.65 3.03 -19.39
CA PRO A 540 -7.68 3.93 -18.25
C PRO A 540 -9.06 3.97 -17.59
N HIS A 541 -9.09 3.82 -16.27
CA HIS A 541 -10.35 3.82 -15.51
C HIS A 541 -10.25 4.37 -14.09
N ARG A 542 -11.40 4.68 -13.47
CA ARG A 542 -11.47 5.36 -12.17
C ARG A 542 -10.72 6.69 -12.21
N LEU A 543 -11.09 7.54 -13.16
CA LEU A 543 -10.44 8.83 -13.41
C LEU A 543 -11.32 9.97 -12.91
N ALA A 544 -10.72 10.90 -12.15
CA ALA A 544 -11.35 12.13 -11.70
C ALA A 544 -10.64 13.34 -12.34
N LEU A 545 -11.27 13.94 -13.35
CA LEU A 545 -10.74 15.06 -14.11
C LEU A 545 -11.54 16.32 -13.76
N ARG A 546 -10.90 17.31 -13.15
CA ARG A 546 -11.54 18.51 -12.60
C ARG A 546 -10.83 19.78 -13.03
N ASP A 547 -11.63 20.77 -13.40
CA ASP A 547 -11.16 22.13 -13.71
C ASP A 547 -10.06 22.15 -14.79
N VAL A 548 -10.26 21.38 -15.86
CA VAL A 548 -9.36 21.33 -17.01
C VAL A 548 -9.64 22.53 -17.91
N ARG A 549 -8.64 23.39 -18.12
CA ARG A 549 -8.69 24.55 -19.01
C ARG A 549 -7.75 24.34 -20.19
N VAL A 550 -8.24 24.56 -21.41
CA VAL A 550 -7.45 24.47 -22.64
C VAL A 550 -7.70 25.68 -23.52
N VAL A 551 -6.63 26.35 -23.95
CA VAL A 551 -6.70 27.56 -24.76
C VAL A 551 -5.81 27.44 -25.99
N ASP A 552 -6.29 27.87 -27.15
CA ASP A 552 -5.51 27.96 -28.39
C ASP A 552 -4.81 26.65 -28.80
N ALA A 553 -5.45 25.50 -28.55
CA ALA A 553 -4.98 24.16 -28.93
C ALA A 553 -5.73 23.63 -30.17
N PHE A 554 -5.24 22.56 -30.79
CA PHE A 554 -6.02 21.88 -31.83
C PHE A 554 -7.28 21.24 -31.23
N GLU A 555 -7.12 20.49 -30.14
CA GLU A 555 -8.18 19.79 -29.43
C GLU A 555 -8.12 20.09 -27.92
N GLY A 556 -9.28 20.29 -27.31
CA GLY A 556 -9.39 20.46 -25.85
C GLY A 556 -9.06 19.16 -25.12
N CYS A 557 -9.94 18.16 -25.22
CA CYS A 557 -9.78 16.89 -24.53
C CYS A 557 -10.42 15.73 -25.30
N TYR A 558 -9.82 14.53 -25.24
CA TYR A 558 -10.54 13.32 -25.63
C TYR A 558 -10.45 12.22 -24.59
N LEU A 559 -11.55 11.48 -24.48
CA LEU A 559 -11.66 10.25 -23.70
C LEU A 559 -11.89 9.11 -24.68
N SER A 560 -10.92 8.21 -24.79
CA SER A 560 -10.98 7.11 -25.74
C SER A 560 -10.74 5.78 -25.04
N SER A 561 -11.70 4.86 -25.17
CA SER A 561 -11.62 3.51 -24.62
C SER A 561 -11.44 3.48 -23.09
N VAL A 562 -12.26 4.24 -22.38
CA VAL A 562 -12.18 4.39 -20.92
C VAL A 562 -13.44 3.87 -20.23
N HIS A 563 -13.41 3.74 -18.90
CA HIS A 563 -14.59 3.52 -18.07
C HIS A 563 -14.41 4.08 -16.66
N ASP A 564 -15.49 4.27 -15.91
CA ASP A 564 -15.44 4.88 -14.57
C ASP A 564 -14.74 6.24 -14.57
N VAL A 565 -15.18 7.17 -15.43
CA VAL A 565 -14.55 8.49 -15.61
C VAL A 565 -15.52 9.60 -15.22
N SER A 566 -15.06 10.55 -14.41
CA SER A 566 -15.77 11.80 -14.13
C SER A 566 -14.93 12.97 -14.64
N LEU A 567 -15.45 13.72 -15.61
CA LEU A 567 -14.88 14.95 -16.14
C LEU A 567 -15.80 16.12 -15.78
N ARG A 568 -15.34 17.01 -14.91
CA ARG A 568 -16.11 18.15 -14.41
C ARG A 568 -15.39 19.47 -14.64
N GLY A 569 -16.12 20.48 -15.13
CA GLY A 569 -15.59 21.84 -15.23
C GLY A 569 -14.58 22.03 -16.36
N LEU A 570 -14.71 21.29 -17.47
CA LEU A 570 -13.89 21.50 -18.68
C LEU A 570 -14.14 22.90 -19.25
N ARG A 571 -13.08 23.65 -19.55
CA ARG A 571 -13.15 24.97 -20.18
C ARG A 571 -12.22 25.04 -21.39
N CYS A 572 -12.78 25.12 -22.58
CA CYS A 572 -12.02 25.28 -23.82
C CYS A 572 -12.29 26.63 -24.46
N SER A 573 -11.28 27.25 -25.07
CA SER A 573 -11.44 28.43 -25.93
C SER A 573 -10.38 28.44 -27.02
N GLY A 574 -10.72 28.89 -28.21
CA GLY A 574 -9.80 28.92 -29.33
C GLY A 574 -9.34 27.52 -29.74
N VAL A 575 -10.22 26.50 -29.64
CA VAL A 575 -9.89 25.12 -30.07
C VAL A 575 -10.61 24.74 -31.36
N GLU A 576 -10.06 23.84 -32.18
CA GLU A 576 -10.76 23.33 -33.37
C GLU A 576 -11.76 22.25 -33.00
N ILE A 577 -11.35 21.42 -32.05
CA ILE A 577 -12.14 20.36 -31.46
C ILE A 577 -12.27 20.63 -29.96
N GLY A 578 -13.48 20.75 -29.43
CA GLY A 578 -13.68 20.98 -28.00
C GLY A 578 -13.40 19.73 -27.17
N PHE A 579 -14.31 18.75 -27.20
CA PHE A 579 -14.02 17.44 -26.65
C PHE A 579 -14.57 16.28 -27.47
N ARG A 580 -13.88 15.13 -27.39
CA ARG A 580 -14.31 13.87 -27.99
C ARG A 580 -14.53 12.76 -26.98
N LEU A 581 -15.58 11.98 -27.20
CA LEU A 581 -15.77 10.68 -26.56
C LEU A 581 -15.74 9.61 -27.65
N LEU A 582 -14.77 8.69 -27.54
CA LEU A 582 -14.48 7.67 -28.55
C LEU A 582 -14.53 6.27 -27.90
N PRO A 583 -15.16 5.27 -28.54
CA PRO A 583 -15.36 3.97 -27.93
C PRO A 583 -14.31 2.96 -28.41
N GLY A 584 -13.87 2.10 -27.50
CA GLY A 584 -13.13 0.86 -27.77
C GLY A 584 -11.72 0.97 -28.36
N ASP A 585 -10.94 -0.10 -28.15
CA ASP A 585 -9.54 -0.18 -28.57
C ASP A 585 -9.33 -0.90 -29.92
N ASN A 586 -8.08 -0.89 -30.39
CA ASN A 586 -7.69 -1.52 -31.64
C ASN A 586 -7.33 -3.02 -31.52
N THR A 587 -7.12 -3.57 -30.33
CA THR A 587 -6.65 -4.95 -30.09
C THR A 587 -7.78 -5.97 -29.96
N ASP A 588 -8.84 -5.59 -29.27
CA ASP A 588 -10.02 -6.41 -28.97
C ASP A 588 -11.19 -6.09 -29.92
N ARG A 589 -10.90 -5.22 -30.91
CA ARG A 589 -11.68 -4.83 -32.10
C ARG A 589 -13.17 -4.72 -31.84
N PHE A 590 -13.46 -3.96 -30.80
CA PHE A 590 -14.77 -3.43 -30.48
C PHE A 590 -15.77 -4.50 -30.01
N HIS A 591 -15.39 -5.22 -28.95
CA HIS A 591 -16.17 -6.24 -28.28
C HIS A 591 -17.67 -5.91 -28.09
N ALA A 592 -18.50 -6.61 -28.87
CA ALA A 592 -19.89 -6.95 -28.56
C ALA A 592 -19.97 -8.48 -28.32
N GLY A 593 -19.87 -8.87 -27.03
CA GLY A 593 -20.15 -10.20 -26.47
C GLY A 593 -20.76 -10.00 -25.07
N PRO A 594 -21.66 -10.89 -24.58
CA PRO A 594 -22.70 -10.53 -23.63
C PRO A 594 -22.17 -10.04 -22.26
N GLY A 595 -22.47 -8.78 -21.90
CA GLY A 595 -22.60 -8.31 -20.51
C GLY A 595 -21.40 -7.65 -19.84
N ASP A 596 -20.17 -8.12 -20.07
CA ASP A 596 -19.13 -7.95 -19.04
C ASP A 596 -18.04 -6.89 -19.31
N SER A 597 -17.84 -6.39 -20.53
CA SER A 597 -16.74 -5.42 -20.79
C SER A 597 -17.07 -4.02 -20.26
N PRO A 598 -16.36 -3.49 -19.25
CA PRO A 598 -16.69 -2.19 -18.68
C PRO A 598 -16.35 -1.01 -19.60
N VAL A 599 -15.64 -1.19 -20.70
CA VAL A 599 -15.26 -0.11 -21.62
C VAL A 599 -16.49 0.67 -22.10
N SER A 600 -16.36 2.00 -22.23
CA SER A 600 -17.44 2.91 -22.60
C SER A 600 -18.60 2.92 -21.60
N SER A 601 -18.32 2.66 -20.31
CA SER A 601 -19.33 2.71 -19.24
C SER A 601 -18.97 3.60 -18.05
N ARG A 602 -20.01 4.08 -17.36
CA ARG A 602 -19.89 4.93 -16.16
C ARG A 602 -19.02 6.16 -16.43
N ILE A 603 -19.37 6.91 -17.46
CA ILE A 603 -18.66 8.13 -17.88
C ILE A 603 -19.57 9.32 -17.67
N GLU A 604 -19.16 10.25 -16.81
CA GLU A 604 -19.85 11.51 -16.57
C GLU A 604 -19.02 12.67 -17.08
N VAL A 605 -19.60 13.49 -17.97
CA VAL A 605 -19.06 14.79 -18.36
C VAL A 605 -20.04 15.87 -17.91
N SER A 606 -19.63 16.76 -17.01
CA SER A 606 -20.50 17.79 -16.46
C SER A 606 -19.85 19.18 -16.38
N ASP A 607 -20.69 20.21 -16.42
CA ASP A 607 -20.31 21.62 -16.25
C ASP A 607 -19.24 22.12 -17.25
N ALA A 608 -19.29 21.66 -18.52
CA ALA A 608 -18.32 22.04 -19.54
C ALA A 608 -18.67 23.37 -20.25
N GLU A 609 -17.66 24.18 -20.56
CA GLU A 609 -17.76 25.38 -21.39
C GLU A 609 -16.77 25.26 -22.56
N VAL A 610 -17.27 25.27 -23.80
CA VAL A 610 -16.47 25.02 -25.00
C VAL A 610 -16.65 26.16 -26.00
N GLY A 611 -15.63 26.99 -26.12
CA GLY A 611 -15.41 27.91 -27.23
C GLY A 611 -14.63 27.23 -28.35
N TRP A 612 -15.21 27.10 -29.55
CA TRP A 612 -14.55 26.42 -30.67
C TRP A 612 -14.56 27.23 -31.97
N CYS A 613 -13.47 27.13 -32.72
CA CYS A 613 -13.19 27.89 -33.94
C CYS A 613 -12.94 26.99 -35.18
N GLY A 614 -13.02 25.66 -35.01
CA GLY A 614 -12.85 24.69 -36.09
C GLY A 614 -14.03 23.72 -36.18
N ARG A 615 -13.73 22.47 -36.48
CA ARG A 615 -14.67 21.41 -36.88
C ARG A 615 -15.84 21.20 -35.92
N TYR A 616 -15.59 20.96 -34.64
CA TYR A 616 -16.71 20.70 -33.73
C TYR A 616 -16.45 21.00 -32.26
N ALA A 617 -17.47 21.48 -31.56
CA ALA A 617 -17.38 21.70 -30.13
C ALA A 617 -17.36 20.37 -29.37
N VAL A 618 -18.25 19.45 -29.73
CA VAL A 618 -18.37 18.14 -29.08
C VAL A 618 -18.58 17.07 -30.14
N ARG A 619 -17.85 15.97 -30.05
CA ARG A 619 -18.11 14.76 -30.85
C ARG A 619 -18.18 13.52 -29.97
N ILE A 620 -19.23 12.74 -30.15
CA ILE A 620 -19.43 11.47 -29.47
C ILE A 620 -19.64 10.41 -30.55
N ALA A 621 -18.66 9.54 -30.71
CA ALA A 621 -18.75 8.42 -31.65
C ALA A 621 -19.05 7.15 -30.86
N GLY A 622 -20.00 6.35 -31.31
CA GLY A 622 -20.31 5.00 -30.87
C GLY A 622 -19.77 3.96 -31.84
N TRP A 623 -18.78 4.31 -32.66
CA TRP A 623 -18.09 3.40 -33.55
C TRP A 623 -16.59 3.67 -33.56
N GLY A 624 -15.81 2.66 -33.93
CA GLY A 624 -14.35 2.74 -34.05
C GLY A 624 -13.87 1.97 -35.28
N ARG A 625 -12.66 2.30 -35.74
CA ARG A 625 -11.97 1.56 -36.80
C ARG A 625 -10.64 1.04 -36.25
N SER A 626 -10.43 -0.27 -36.32
CA SER A 626 -9.21 -0.89 -35.81
C SER A 626 -8.05 -0.48 -36.69
N GLU A 627 -6.98 0.05 -36.11
CA GLU A 627 -5.73 0.31 -36.84
C GLU A 627 -5.03 -0.98 -37.29
N VAL A 628 -5.35 -2.12 -36.66
CA VAL A 628 -4.65 -3.39 -36.92
C VAL A 628 -5.12 -4.05 -38.21
N ASP A 629 -6.43 -4.06 -38.50
CA ASP A 629 -6.99 -4.67 -39.73
C ASP A 629 -7.95 -3.77 -40.52
N GLY A 630 -8.19 -2.55 -40.04
CA GLY A 630 -9.10 -1.61 -40.68
C GLY A 630 -10.59 -1.92 -40.49
N SER A 631 -10.96 -2.94 -39.70
CA SER A 631 -12.35 -3.29 -39.43
C SER A 631 -13.06 -2.18 -38.65
N THR A 632 -14.34 -1.98 -38.96
CA THR A 632 -15.20 -0.98 -38.32
C THR A 632 -16.24 -1.69 -37.46
N GLY A 633 -16.41 -1.24 -36.21
CA GLY A 633 -17.37 -1.81 -35.27
C GLY A 633 -18.16 -0.73 -34.53
N VAL A 634 -19.38 -1.08 -34.11
CA VAL A 634 -20.27 -0.23 -33.31
C VAL A 634 -20.22 -0.69 -31.86
N LEU A 635 -20.08 0.26 -30.93
CA LEU A 635 -20.00 0.05 -29.50
C LEU A 635 -21.05 0.88 -28.78
N GLY A 636 -21.86 0.21 -27.97
CA GLY A 636 -22.82 0.86 -27.09
C GLY A 636 -22.13 1.50 -25.89
N TYR A 637 -22.59 2.68 -25.52
CA TYR A 637 -22.28 3.29 -24.23
C TYR A 637 -23.23 2.77 -23.15
N ARG A 638 -22.77 2.71 -21.90
CA ARG A 638 -23.60 2.28 -20.75
C ARG A 638 -23.41 3.23 -19.58
N GLU A 639 -24.50 3.78 -19.05
CA GLU A 639 -24.42 4.72 -17.91
C GLU A 639 -23.48 5.90 -18.23
N VAL A 640 -23.61 6.47 -19.43
CA VAL A 640 -22.82 7.62 -19.87
C VAL A 640 -23.71 8.85 -19.95
N SER A 641 -23.27 9.96 -19.36
CA SER A 641 -24.00 11.22 -19.38
C SER A 641 -23.12 12.42 -19.69
N VAL A 642 -23.63 13.31 -20.53
CA VAL A 642 -23.04 14.61 -20.86
C VAL A 642 -24.05 15.69 -20.47
N ALA A 643 -23.74 16.46 -19.43
CA ALA A 643 -24.70 17.36 -18.79
C ALA A 643 -24.16 18.78 -18.59
N GLY A 644 -25.04 19.79 -18.73
CA GLY A 644 -24.73 21.17 -18.36
C GLY A 644 -23.67 21.85 -19.24
N VAL A 645 -23.58 21.45 -20.51
CA VAL A 645 -22.57 21.93 -21.45
C VAL A 645 -22.97 23.27 -22.08
N ARG A 646 -22.06 24.25 -22.08
CA ARG A 646 -22.20 25.54 -22.77
C ARG A 646 -21.27 25.57 -23.97
N LEU A 647 -21.84 25.72 -25.15
CA LEU A 647 -21.11 25.79 -26.41
C LEU A 647 -21.14 27.23 -26.92
N ARG A 648 -19.99 27.77 -27.30
CA ARG A 648 -19.85 29.10 -27.91
C ARG A 648 -19.09 28.98 -29.23
N ALA A 649 -19.76 29.28 -30.34
CA ALA A 649 -19.07 29.37 -31.62
C ALA A 649 -18.15 30.60 -31.60
N GLU A 650 -16.87 30.39 -31.88
CA GLU A 650 -15.87 31.46 -32.02
C GLU A 650 -15.58 31.74 -33.50
N PRO A 651 -14.94 32.88 -33.82
CA PRO A 651 -14.56 33.18 -35.20
C PRO A 651 -13.75 32.02 -35.80
N PRO A 652 -14.12 31.53 -36.98
CA PRO A 652 -13.44 30.38 -37.56
C PRO A 652 -12.00 30.73 -37.94
N LEU A 653 -11.09 29.75 -37.86
CA LEU A 653 -9.71 29.94 -38.33
C LEU A 653 -9.59 30.03 -39.86
N ALA A 654 -10.49 29.37 -40.57
CA ALA A 654 -10.56 29.29 -42.03
C ALA A 654 -12.03 29.16 -42.46
N ASP A 655 -12.32 29.25 -43.75
CA ASP A 655 -13.64 28.92 -44.31
C ASP A 655 -13.90 27.42 -44.19
N ASP A 656 -14.12 26.94 -42.97
CA ASP A 656 -14.43 25.55 -42.65
C ASP A 656 -15.95 25.37 -42.74
N ALA A 657 -16.41 24.78 -43.85
CA ALA A 657 -17.83 24.56 -44.10
C ALA A 657 -18.43 23.44 -43.23
N ASP A 658 -17.59 22.65 -42.54
CA ASP A 658 -18.01 21.46 -41.79
C ASP A 658 -18.08 21.68 -40.27
N ARG A 659 -18.36 22.91 -39.84
CA ARG A 659 -18.45 23.26 -38.42
C ARG A 659 -19.78 22.81 -37.82
N ALA A 660 -19.70 22.00 -36.76
CA ALA A 660 -20.87 21.58 -35.99
C ALA A 660 -20.71 21.91 -34.50
N ALA A 661 -21.81 22.23 -33.80
CA ALA A 661 -21.76 22.38 -32.35
C ALA A 661 -21.62 21.02 -31.67
N LEU A 662 -22.38 20.04 -32.13
CA LEU A 662 -22.42 18.69 -31.58
C LEU A 662 -22.50 17.67 -32.72
N VAL A 663 -21.71 16.61 -32.64
CA VAL A 663 -21.70 15.50 -33.60
C VAL A 663 -21.90 14.19 -32.83
N LEU A 664 -23.00 13.50 -33.10
CA LEU A 664 -23.30 12.19 -32.54
C LEU A 664 -23.29 11.15 -33.66
N GLU A 665 -22.48 10.12 -33.52
CA GLU A 665 -22.37 9.08 -34.55
C GLU A 665 -22.55 7.73 -33.88
N GLN A 666 -23.70 7.09 -34.05
CA GLN A 666 -23.99 5.76 -33.50
C GLN A 666 -23.84 5.66 -31.96
N ALA A 667 -23.94 6.79 -31.25
CA ALA A 667 -23.68 6.93 -29.82
C ALA A 667 -24.84 6.48 -28.92
N ALA A 668 -25.39 5.28 -29.16
CA ALA A 668 -26.46 4.72 -28.33
C ALA A 668 -26.02 4.58 -26.86
N GLY A 669 -26.92 4.91 -25.92
CA GLY A 669 -26.68 4.81 -24.47
C GLY A 669 -26.02 6.03 -23.82
N VAL A 670 -25.79 7.12 -24.58
CA VAL A 670 -25.31 8.40 -24.04
C VAL A 670 -26.49 9.33 -23.76
N ALA A 671 -26.66 9.71 -22.49
CA ALA A 671 -27.65 10.68 -22.06
C ALA A 671 -27.09 12.11 -22.19
N ILE A 672 -27.76 12.97 -22.96
CA ILE A 672 -27.31 14.36 -23.19
C ILE A 672 -28.35 15.34 -22.64
N HIS A 673 -27.94 16.20 -21.70
CA HIS A 673 -28.87 17.09 -21.00
C HIS A 673 -28.30 18.50 -20.80
N GLY A 674 -29.17 19.51 -20.88
CA GLY A 674 -28.81 20.89 -20.51
C GLY A 674 -27.74 21.53 -21.39
N VAL A 675 -27.61 21.11 -22.65
CA VAL A 675 -26.72 21.73 -23.64
C VAL A 675 -27.27 23.09 -24.04
N ARG A 676 -26.44 24.14 -23.95
CA ARG A 676 -26.79 25.51 -24.36
C ARG A 676 -25.80 26.00 -25.40
N LEU A 677 -26.32 26.43 -26.54
CA LEU A 677 -25.54 27.03 -27.60
C LEU A 677 -25.67 28.56 -27.56
N THR A 678 -24.55 29.27 -27.67
CA THR A 678 -24.51 30.72 -27.80
C THR A 678 -23.65 31.12 -29.00
N GLY A 679 -24.07 32.16 -29.74
CA GLY A 679 -23.48 32.56 -31.03
C GLY A 679 -24.42 32.26 -32.22
N ALA A 680 -24.53 33.18 -33.18
CA ALA A 680 -25.63 33.21 -34.15
C ALA A 680 -25.38 32.40 -35.45
N GLU A 681 -24.16 31.93 -35.72
CA GLU A 681 -23.79 31.47 -37.07
C GLU A 681 -23.62 29.95 -37.23
N VAL A 682 -23.49 29.17 -36.15
CA VAL A 682 -23.33 27.71 -36.23
C VAL A 682 -24.31 27.04 -35.27
N THR A 683 -25.41 26.51 -35.83
CA THR A 683 -26.46 25.80 -35.06
C THR A 683 -26.53 24.32 -35.36
N GLU A 684 -25.70 23.82 -36.27
CA GLU A 684 -25.80 22.46 -36.75
C GLU A 684 -25.42 21.48 -35.64
N VAL A 685 -26.36 20.60 -35.33
CA VAL A 685 -26.11 19.36 -34.61
C VAL A 685 -26.31 18.23 -35.61
N ARG A 686 -25.36 17.28 -35.67
CA ARG A 686 -25.45 16.11 -36.55
C ARG A 686 -25.69 14.85 -35.73
N ARG A 687 -26.60 14.00 -36.18
CA ARG A 687 -26.73 12.60 -35.74
C ARG A 687 -26.62 11.70 -36.96
N ASP A 688 -25.57 10.89 -37.03
CA ASP A 688 -25.34 9.95 -38.15
C ASP A 688 -25.39 10.67 -39.51
N ASP A 689 -24.67 11.80 -39.61
CA ASP A 689 -24.64 12.72 -40.77
C ASP A 689 -25.97 13.41 -41.11
N VAL A 690 -27.02 13.24 -40.29
CA VAL A 690 -28.30 13.93 -40.44
C VAL A 690 -28.32 15.18 -39.55
N PRO A 691 -28.55 16.38 -40.10
CA PRO A 691 -28.77 17.59 -39.30
C PRO A 691 -30.02 17.47 -38.41
N LEU A 692 -29.92 17.90 -37.15
CA LEU A 692 -30.98 17.91 -36.15
C LEU A 692 -31.11 19.29 -35.51
N ALA A 693 -32.33 19.64 -35.08
CA ALA A 693 -32.52 20.79 -34.23
C ALA A 693 -32.07 20.47 -32.79
N LEU A 694 -31.39 21.41 -32.11
CA LEU A 694 -30.93 21.23 -30.73
C LEU A 694 -32.07 20.87 -29.74
N ALA A 695 -33.29 21.33 -30.02
CA ALA A 695 -34.48 21.00 -29.22
C ALA A 695 -34.88 19.51 -29.32
N GLU A 696 -34.63 18.86 -30.45
CA GLU A 696 -34.94 17.43 -30.67
C GLU A 696 -34.01 16.55 -29.82
N LEU A 697 -32.76 16.95 -29.63
CA LEU A 697 -31.80 16.24 -28.77
C LEU A 697 -32.11 16.32 -27.29
N THR A 698 -32.65 17.45 -26.84
CA THR A 698 -32.90 17.69 -25.40
C THR A 698 -34.26 17.15 -24.94
N SER A 699 -35.19 16.89 -25.87
CA SER A 699 -36.53 16.38 -25.59
C SER A 699 -36.61 14.84 -25.58
N HIS A 700 -35.69 14.15 -26.27
CA HIS A 700 -35.59 12.70 -26.19
C HIS A 700 -34.91 12.25 -24.89
N ARG A 701 -35.73 12.00 -23.86
CA ARG A 701 -35.39 11.03 -22.82
C ARG A 701 -35.35 9.66 -23.50
N HIS A 702 -34.16 9.18 -23.85
CA HIS A 702 -33.98 7.84 -24.41
C HIS A 702 -34.47 6.81 -23.37
N GLU A 703 -35.48 6.02 -23.76
CA GLU A 703 -35.85 4.73 -23.12
C GLU A 703 -34.73 3.70 -23.29
#